data_AF-A0A2P4X7N5-F1
#
_entry.id   AF-A0A2P4X7N5-F1
#
_cell.length_a   1.000
_cell.length_b   1.000
_cell.length_c   1.000
_cell.angle_alpha   90.00
_cell.angle_beta   90.00
_cell.angle_gamma   90.00
#
_symmetry.space_group_name_H-M   'P 1'
#
loop_
_entity.id
_entity.type
_entity.pdbx_description
1 polymer ?
#
loop_
_entity_poly.entity_id
_entity_poly.type
_entity_poly.pdbx_seq_one_letter_code
_entity_poly.pdbx_strand_id
1 'polypeptide(L)'
;MGRHQGYETQQFKGGRDQLVRKHCLAAYGDKTRNDNPSAPKIIMGRSSNYPSHLKRCQYYQEAVRRGDVKPPQVQQTLLRGFVQSTRSEHSVEDVSSTSSVKRQRYIREYFDNVFTDEELEDFHRLLIQFQADNYLPDQNIHPSFIFLNKACVSALPKRKDMGRILDKFSTVEEEGQLQALSNRLAYSGGRLNFLSDVWQNIAKVHLLGCMLALFGTIVTYGLFATGSRHDGIAIAQQMENVIKEIEAKGWRIGAVVTDNAGQCGRARRILALRHTRIAYVRCFAHDINNLVKAVLNSAFRKLTKTASRATVTLNTSSSKWLVRAQAIIIATYGKSLGFINLCETRWNSMQGCFASLLRVRNALLQFAIKYDDDGEFPDALRVFSDPNFWRELVAAEGIIRPLSNVSYKLQRDENTLADVVVSYRDIYRGFLGDFDNLELTALVDKRWYQCEQPLMLLALFLHPLHVHVAVAINKEASKLRFLERLCGYGIYYYRRYFESEEVEGLAADFHAWYRGIFVDSSLVQFNGNVGQFWSFAGDIRHDSKLPKLAAVVLSIAVNTATCERYFSELAAIHTARKNRMDPDKARKFSLIRQAIRLLDEPADGTKDNVEIRRIVVADERKGVGNCNPHQETPSSDTTEFWHEIFEVLRVDEDQGGSGLRAECVDESEGEEAEILRDKELEQYVFNGFDEVIPEPDTSEFPQTNVKTFPQETKLTGLRGQKFSLMTIFPSESTFGLAPYLTTFET
;
A
#
# COMPACT_ATOMS: atom_id res chain seq x y z
N MET A 1 -24.63 -25.28 -34.07
CA MET A 1 -25.83 -24.90 -34.86
C MET A 1 -25.92 -23.39 -34.93
N GLY A 2 -26.19 -22.83 -36.12
CA GLY A 2 -25.83 -21.47 -36.51
C GLY A 2 -26.52 -20.33 -35.74
N ARG A 3 -25.75 -19.30 -35.39
CA ARG A 3 -26.18 -18.06 -34.68
C ARG A 3 -27.14 -17.15 -35.48
N HIS A 4 -27.75 -17.64 -36.57
CA HIS A 4 -28.47 -16.80 -37.54
C HIS A 4 -29.96 -17.15 -37.73
N GLN A 5 -30.52 -18.12 -37.03
CA GLN A 5 -31.90 -18.60 -37.32
C GLN A 5 -33.04 -17.84 -36.60
N GLY A 6 -32.76 -16.98 -35.61
CA GLY A 6 -33.78 -16.35 -34.75
C GLY A 6 -34.30 -14.96 -35.17
N TYR A 7 -33.81 -14.37 -36.26
CA TYR A 7 -34.05 -12.96 -36.60
C TYR A 7 -34.35 -12.73 -38.09
N GLU A 8 -34.98 -11.59 -38.39
CA GLU A 8 -35.00 -11.01 -39.74
C GLU A 8 -34.06 -9.80 -39.77
N THR A 9 -33.22 -9.73 -40.82
CA THR A 9 -32.23 -8.66 -41.06
C THR A 9 -32.66 -7.83 -42.26
N GLN A 10 -32.63 -6.50 -42.13
CA GLN A 10 -32.74 -5.60 -43.28
C GLN A 10 -31.52 -4.68 -43.34
N GLN A 11 -30.72 -4.81 -44.41
CA GLN A 11 -29.54 -3.97 -44.65
C GLN A 11 -29.93 -2.64 -45.29
N PHE A 12 -29.40 -1.54 -44.76
CA PHE A 12 -29.51 -0.20 -45.34
C PHE A 12 -28.13 0.31 -45.78
N LYS A 13 -28.05 0.99 -46.93
CA LYS A 13 -26.82 1.64 -47.40
C LYS A 13 -26.45 2.79 -46.45
N GLY A 14 -25.43 2.59 -45.61
CA GLY A 14 -24.79 3.65 -44.81
C GLY A 14 -24.92 3.58 -43.28
N GLY A 15 -25.47 2.52 -42.67
CA GLY A 15 -25.57 2.43 -41.20
C GLY A 15 -25.95 1.05 -40.66
N ARG A 16 -25.62 0.82 -39.37
CA ARG A 16 -25.73 -0.43 -38.58
C ARG A 16 -27.00 -1.27 -38.84
N ASP A 17 -26.84 -2.59 -38.92
CA ASP A 17 -27.93 -3.57 -39.10
C ASP A 17 -29.02 -3.43 -38.01
N GLN A 18 -30.28 -3.38 -38.44
CA GLN A 18 -31.45 -3.42 -37.57
C GLN A 18 -32.00 -4.84 -37.51
N LEU A 19 -32.14 -5.38 -36.29
CA LEU A 19 -32.61 -6.74 -36.04
C LEU A 19 -33.98 -6.71 -35.37
N VAL A 20 -34.95 -7.45 -35.91
CA VAL A 20 -36.26 -7.68 -35.29
C VAL A 20 -36.45 -9.17 -35.01
N ARG A 21 -36.90 -9.50 -33.79
CA ARG A 21 -37.10 -10.89 -33.38
C ARG A 21 -38.37 -11.48 -33.99
N LYS A 22 -38.24 -12.70 -34.56
CA LYS A 22 -39.34 -13.46 -35.16
C LYS A 22 -40.51 -13.77 -34.20
N HIS A 23 -40.26 -14.18 -32.96
CA HIS A 23 -41.36 -14.47 -32.01
C HIS A 23 -42.18 -13.24 -31.61
N CYS A 24 -41.56 -12.07 -31.44
CA CYS A 24 -42.30 -10.85 -31.14
C CYS A 24 -43.09 -10.37 -32.37
N LEU A 25 -42.47 -10.45 -33.55
CA LEU A 25 -43.09 -10.02 -34.79
C LEU A 25 -44.25 -10.94 -35.22
N ALA A 26 -44.13 -12.25 -35.00
CA ALA A 26 -45.22 -13.19 -35.21
C ALA A 26 -46.40 -12.94 -34.27
N ALA A 27 -46.14 -12.71 -32.97
CA ALA A 27 -47.18 -12.39 -32.01
C ALA A 27 -47.88 -11.07 -32.37
N TYR A 28 -47.13 -10.04 -32.76
CA TYR A 28 -47.68 -8.74 -33.20
C TYR A 28 -48.57 -8.84 -34.44
N GLY A 29 -48.26 -9.73 -35.38
CA GLY A 29 -49.06 -9.95 -36.59
C GLY A 29 -50.25 -10.89 -36.44
N ASP A 30 -50.37 -11.58 -35.31
CA ASP A 30 -51.41 -12.59 -35.08
C ASP A 30 -52.70 -11.94 -34.54
N LYS A 31 -53.62 -11.68 -35.47
CA LYS A 31 -54.93 -11.05 -35.19
C LYS A 31 -55.88 -11.93 -34.38
N THR A 32 -55.52 -13.18 -34.11
CA THR A 32 -56.36 -14.11 -33.32
C THR A 32 -56.06 -14.06 -31.82
N ARG A 33 -55.04 -13.30 -31.41
CA ARG A 33 -54.66 -13.14 -30.01
C ARG A 33 -55.47 -12.05 -29.32
N ASN A 34 -55.97 -12.35 -28.12
CA ASN A 34 -56.75 -11.42 -27.29
C ASN A 34 -55.90 -10.57 -26.33
N ASP A 35 -54.56 -10.71 -26.36
CA ASP A 35 -53.63 -10.07 -25.42
C ASP A 35 -53.01 -8.77 -25.94
N ASN A 36 -53.48 -8.24 -27.07
CA ASN A 36 -53.08 -6.99 -27.70
C ASN A 36 -51.54 -6.76 -27.67
N PRO A 37 -50.77 -7.62 -28.36
CA PRO A 37 -49.33 -7.68 -28.23
C PRO A 37 -48.64 -6.36 -28.64
N SER A 38 -47.78 -5.85 -27.75
CA SER A 38 -47.03 -4.61 -27.97
C SER A 38 -46.08 -4.72 -29.18
N ALA A 39 -45.87 -3.59 -29.87
CA ALA A 39 -44.98 -3.48 -31.03
C ALA A 39 -43.57 -4.08 -30.75
N PRO A 40 -43.02 -4.91 -31.66
CA PRO A 40 -41.70 -5.51 -31.49
C PRO A 40 -40.57 -4.47 -31.37
N LYS A 41 -39.71 -4.57 -30.36
CA LYS A 41 -38.54 -3.69 -30.24
C LYS A 41 -37.50 -3.96 -31.33
N ILE A 42 -37.09 -2.92 -32.06
CA ILE A 42 -35.98 -2.96 -33.02
C ILE A 42 -34.66 -2.93 -32.23
N ILE A 43 -33.79 -3.91 -32.44
CA ILE A 43 -32.49 -4.02 -31.76
C ILE A 43 -31.40 -3.50 -32.70
N MET A 44 -30.71 -2.44 -32.29
CA MET A 44 -29.57 -1.85 -33.01
C MET A 44 -28.26 -2.48 -32.52
N GLY A 45 -27.51 -3.17 -33.40
CA GLY A 45 -26.12 -3.61 -33.11
C GLY A 45 -25.85 -5.12 -33.09
N ARG A 46 -24.66 -5.50 -32.57
CA ARG A 46 -24.08 -6.87 -32.64
C ARG A 46 -24.95 -7.93 -31.96
N SER A 47 -24.90 -9.16 -32.47
CA SER A 47 -25.70 -10.33 -32.06
C SER A 47 -25.60 -10.75 -30.57
N SER A 48 -24.69 -10.16 -29.80
CA SER A 48 -24.46 -10.43 -28.37
C SER A 48 -25.56 -9.87 -27.44
N ASN A 49 -26.41 -8.96 -27.88
CA ASN A 49 -27.51 -8.39 -27.06
C ASN A 49 -28.75 -9.31 -26.99
N TYR A 50 -28.75 -10.40 -27.76
CA TYR A 50 -29.89 -11.30 -27.94
C TYR A 50 -30.19 -12.23 -26.73
N PRO A 51 -29.20 -12.82 -26.04
CA PRO A 51 -29.46 -13.70 -24.89
C PRO A 51 -30.14 -12.97 -23.73
N SER A 52 -29.80 -11.70 -23.51
CA SER A 52 -30.39 -10.84 -22.48
C SER A 52 -31.87 -10.57 -22.74
N HIS A 53 -32.24 -10.39 -24.02
CA HIS A 53 -33.63 -10.21 -24.42
C HIS A 53 -34.42 -11.53 -24.41
N LEU A 54 -33.81 -12.70 -24.69
CA LEU A 54 -34.45 -14.02 -24.56
C LEU A 54 -34.92 -14.32 -23.15
N LYS A 55 -34.10 -13.96 -22.15
CA LYS A 55 -34.46 -14.14 -20.74
C LYS A 55 -35.69 -13.33 -20.31
N ARG A 56 -36.01 -12.23 -20.98
CA ARG A 56 -37.07 -11.29 -20.58
C ARG A 56 -38.29 -11.22 -21.52
N CYS A 57 -38.26 -11.92 -22.65
CA CYS A 57 -39.34 -11.84 -23.63
C CYS A 57 -40.41 -12.90 -23.39
N GLN A 58 -41.62 -12.43 -23.11
CA GLN A 58 -42.78 -13.24 -22.78
C GLN A 58 -43.18 -14.22 -23.91
N TYR A 59 -43.19 -13.80 -25.18
CA TYR A 59 -43.59 -14.66 -26.31
C TYR A 59 -42.63 -15.82 -26.57
N TYR A 60 -41.34 -15.63 -26.27
CA TYR A 60 -40.37 -16.72 -26.34
C TYR A 60 -40.49 -17.66 -25.13
N GLN A 61 -40.73 -17.13 -23.92
CA GLN A 61 -41.00 -17.98 -22.76
C GLN A 61 -42.31 -18.76 -22.88
N GLU A 62 -43.30 -18.22 -23.60
CA GLU A 62 -44.54 -18.93 -23.95
C GLU A 62 -44.26 -20.07 -24.94
N ALA A 63 -43.47 -19.82 -25.99
CA ALA A 63 -43.04 -20.85 -26.94
C ALA A 63 -42.20 -21.96 -26.27
N VAL A 64 -41.31 -21.59 -25.33
CA VAL A 64 -40.56 -22.55 -24.49
C VAL A 64 -41.49 -23.40 -23.63
N ARG A 65 -42.52 -22.81 -23.02
CA ARG A 65 -43.51 -23.54 -22.21
C ARG A 65 -44.37 -24.50 -23.05
N ARG A 66 -44.62 -24.19 -24.32
CA ARG A 66 -45.34 -25.04 -25.28
C ARG A 66 -44.46 -26.10 -25.95
N GLY A 67 -43.14 -26.09 -25.70
CA GLY A 67 -42.17 -27.00 -26.31
C GLY A 67 -41.70 -26.63 -27.72
N ASP A 68 -42.22 -25.54 -28.30
CA ASP A 68 -41.91 -25.09 -29.67
C ASP A 68 -40.86 -23.97 -29.69
N VAL A 69 -39.60 -24.34 -29.42
CA VAL A 69 -38.48 -23.37 -29.32
C VAL A 69 -37.94 -22.92 -30.69
N LYS A 70 -38.54 -23.38 -31.79
CA LYS A 70 -38.15 -22.98 -33.15
C LYS A 70 -38.70 -21.59 -33.49
N PRO A 71 -37.91 -20.71 -34.14
CA PRO A 71 -38.38 -19.40 -34.58
C PRO A 71 -39.55 -19.53 -35.56
N PRO A 72 -40.69 -18.82 -35.35
CA PRO A 72 -41.84 -18.89 -36.25
C PRO A 72 -41.49 -18.27 -37.62
N GLN A 73 -42.13 -18.78 -38.67
CA GLN A 73 -42.04 -18.17 -39.99
C GLN A 73 -42.86 -16.87 -40.01
N VAL A 74 -42.20 -15.77 -40.38
CA VAL A 74 -42.83 -14.44 -40.45
C VAL A 74 -42.90 -14.00 -41.91
N GLN A 75 -44.07 -13.54 -42.35
CA GLN A 75 -44.24 -13.02 -43.70
C GLN A 75 -43.45 -11.71 -43.89
N GLN A 76 -42.68 -11.60 -44.97
CA GLN A 76 -41.87 -10.39 -45.24
C GLN A 76 -42.71 -9.12 -45.42
N THR A 77 -43.97 -9.25 -45.85
CA THR A 77 -44.93 -8.14 -45.93
C THR A 77 -45.23 -7.54 -44.56
N LEU A 78 -45.36 -8.38 -43.52
CA LEU A 78 -45.56 -7.93 -42.14
C LEU A 78 -44.32 -7.18 -41.60
N LEU A 79 -43.12 -7.69 -41.89
CA LEU A 79 -41.86 -7.03 -41.51
C LEU A 79 -41.73 -5.66 -42.18
N ARG A 80 -41.99 -5.56 -43.49
CA ARG A 80 -41.93 -4.28 -44.21
C ARG A 80 -42.99 -3.30 -43.73
N GLY A 81 -44.23 -3.76 -43.51
CA GLY A 81 -45.30 -2.93 -42.98
C GLY A 81 -44.98 -2.36 -41.60
N PHE A 82 -44.43 -3.18 -40.70
CA PHE A 82 -44.00 -2.76 -39.37
C PHE A 82 -42.84 -1.74 -39.41
N VAL A 83 -41.84 -1.96 -40.26
CA VAL A 83 -40.70 -1.03 -40.41
C VAL A 83 -41.13 0.30 -41.06
N GLN A 84 -42.16 0.29 -41.91
CA GLN A 84 -42.72 1.50 -42.50
C GLN A 84 -43.60 2.29 -41.51
N SER A 85 -44.42 1.62 -40.69
CA SER A 85 -45.24 2.30 -39.67
C SER A 85 -44.39 2.93 -38.57
N THR A 86 -43.31 2.25 -38.15
CA THR A 86 -42.35 2.79 -37.17
C THR A 86 -41.53 3.98 -37.69
N ARG A 87 -41.49 4.21 -39.01
CA ARG A 87 -40.88 5.42 -39.60
C ARG A 87 -41.81 6.64 -39.57
N SER A 88 -43.14 6.46 -39.52
CA SER A 88 -44.10 7.58 -39.56
C SER A 88 -44.51 8.11 -38.18
N GLU A 89 -44.16 7.44 -37.09
CA GLU A 89 -44.63 7.77 -35.73
C GLU A 89 -43.58 8.37 -34.78
N HIS A 90 -42.50 8.98 -35.27
CA HIS A 90 -41.55 9.72 -34.40
C HIS A 90 -41.45 11.21 -34.77
N SER A 91 -42.48 11.97 -34.39
CA SER A 91 -42.26 13.23 -33.66
C SER A 91 -41.60 12.90 -32.32
N VAL A 92 -40.57 13.65 -31.98
CA VAL A 92 -39.61 13.38 -30.91
C VAL A 92 -40.29 13.37 -29.53
N GLU A 93 -40.42 12.18 -28.92
CA GLU A 93 -40.60 12.00 -27.47
C GLU A 93 -39.61 10.93 -26.98
N ASP A 94 -38.63 11.37 -26.19
CA ASP A 94 -37.47 10.59 -25.78
C ASP A 94 -37.74 9.90 -24.42
N VAL A 95 -38.40 8.74 -24.43
CA VAL A 95 -38.62 7.93 -23.21
C VAL A 95 -37.56 6.85 -23.06
N SER A 96 -36.62 7.17 -22.19
CA SER A 96 -35.58 6.34 -21.59
C SER A 96 -36.05 4.97 -21.07
N SER A 97 -35.46 3.87 -21.57
CA SER A 97 -35.40 2.59 -20.85
C SER A 97 -33.96 2.03 -20.81
N THR A 98 -33.30 2.27 -19.67
CA THR A 98 -32.35 1.41 -18.94
C THR A 98 -31.65 0.27 -19.69
N SER A 99 -30.46 0.58 -20.23
CA SER A 99 -29.31 -0.32 -20.26
C SER A 99 -28.18 0.33 -19.46
N SER A 100 -27.48 -0.45 -18.63
CA SER A 100 -26.37 -0.02 -17.77
C SER A 100 -25.09 0.23 -18.57
N VAL A 101 -25.19 1.10 -19.58
CA VAL A 101 -24.09 2.00 -19.89
C VAL A 101 -23.90 2.86 -18.65
N LYS A 102 -22.66 3.16 -18.22
CA LYS A 102 -22.39 4.22 -17.24
C LYS A 102 -22.97 5.53 -17.81
N ARG A 103 -24.27 5.74 -17.64
CA ARG A 103 -25.01 6.89 -18.10
C ARG A 103 -24.69 7.95 -17.06
N GLN A 104 -23.99 9.00 -17.49
CA GLN A 104 -23.85 10.21 -16.70
C GLN A 104 -25.25 10.64 -16.31
N ARG A 105 -25.60 10.52 -15.02
CA ARG A 105 -26.90 10.99 -14.53
C ARG A 105 -26.94 12.49 -14.76
N TYR A 106 -27.97 12.97 -15.43
CA TYR A 106 -28.12 14.40 -15.65
C TYR A 106 -28.45 15.07 -14.32
N ILE A 107 -27.90 16.26 -14.08
CA ILE A 107 -28.09 16.99 -12.81
C ILE A 107 -29.58 17.12 -12.46
N ARG A 108 -30.45 17.26 -13.47
CA ARG A 108 -31.92 17.29 -13.39
C ARG A 108 -32.57 16.11 -12.66
N GLU A 109 -31.93 14.94 -12.61
CA GLU A 109 -32.48 13.77 -11.90
C GLU A 109 -32.41 13.93 -10.36
N TYR A 110 -31.67 14.94 -9.87
CA TYR A 110 -31.53 15.27 -8.45
C TYR A 110 -32.33 16.51 -8.02
N PHE A 111 -32.96 17.21 -8.97
CA PHE A 111 -33.72 18.44 -8.72
C PHE A 111 -35.13 18.26 -9.29
N ASP A 112 -36.13 18.07 -8.43
CA ASP A 112 -37.54 18.03 -8.84
C ASP A 112 -37.95 19.37 -9.48
N ASN A 113 -38.00 19.48 -10.81
CA ASN A 113 -38.55 20.60 -11.62
C ASN A 113 -38.58 21.98 -10.93
N VAL A 114 -37.43 22.47 -10.43
CA VAL A 114 -37.32 23.77 -9.73
C VAL A 114 -37.06 24.93 -10.69
N PHE A 115 -36.57 24.66 -11.92
CA PHE A 115 -36.04 25.66 -12.84
C PHE A 115 -36.78 25.67 -14.18
N THR A 116 -37.03 26.86 -14.73
CA THR A 116 -37.41 27.02 -16.15
C THR A 116 -36.21 26.72 -17.07
N ASP A 117 -36.43 26.54 -18.37
CA ASP A 117 -35.34 26.30 -19.34
C ASP A 117 -34.28 27.42 -19.34
N GLU A 118 -34.72 28.67 -19.18
CA GLU A 118 -33.84 29.85 -19.07
C GLU A 118 -33.04 29.83 -17.75
N GLU A 119 -33.67 29.48 -16.63
CA GLU A 119 -32.99 29.35 -15.34
C GLU A 119 -31.99 28.17 -15.32
N LEU A 120 -32.28 27.10 -16.07
CA LEU A 120 -31.39 25.95 -16.21
C LEU A 120 -30.15 26.30 -17.05
N GLU A 121 -30.32 27.08 -18.13
CA GLU A 121 -29.21 27.57 -18.94
C GLU A 121 -28.31 28.51 -18.14
N ASP A 122 -28.91 29.41 -17.36
CA ASP A 122 -28.18 30.27 -16.44
C ASP A 122 -27.49 29.49 -15.32
N PHE A 123 -28.11 28.45 -14.79
CA PHE A 123 -27.50 27.55 -13.82
C PHE A 123 -26.28 26.82 -14.39
N HIS A 124 -26.38 26.26 -15.60
CA HIS A 124 -25.24 25.64 -16.28
C HIS A 124 -24.10 26.64 -16.52
N ARG A 125 -24.43 27.88 -16.92
CA ARG A 125 -23.45 28.96 -17.09
C ARG A 125 -22.76 29.29 -15.77
N LEU A 126 -23.51 29.47 -14.69
CA LEU A 126 -22.97 29.74 -13.35
C LEU A 126 -22.14 28.57 -12.81
N LEU A 127 -22.55 27.33 -13.11
CA LEU A 127 -21.83 26.12 -12.74
C LEU A 127 -20.48 26.02 -13.46
N ILE A 128 -20.44 26.29 -14.77
CA ILE A 128 -19.20 26.33 -15.56
C ILE A 128 -18.33 27.50 -15.11
N GLN A 129 -18.90 28.69 -14.84
CA GLN A 129 -18.16 29.83 -14.32
C GLN A 129 -17.54 29.53 -12.95
N PHE A 130 -18.30 28.92 -12.04
CA PHE A 130 -17.81 28.49 -10.74
C PHE A 130 -16.73 27.42 -10.86
N GLN A 131 -16.93 26.42 -11.73
CA GLN A 131 -15.95 25.38 -11.99
C GLN A 131 -14.64 25.95 -12.55
N ALA A 132 -14.74 26.86 -13.53
CA ALA A 132 -13.60 27.51 -14.15
C ALA A 132 -12.85 28.43 -13.17
N ASP A 133 -13.56 29.25 -12.40
CA ASP A 133 -12.98 30.18 -11.41
C ASP A 133 -12.34 29.43 -10.23
N ASN A 134 -12.92 28.29 -9.83
CA ASN A 134 -12.40 27.45 -8.75
C ASN A 134 -11.48 26.32 -9.23
N TYR A 135 -11.25 26.20 -10.54
CA TYR A 135 -10.43 25.18 -11.20
C TYR A 135 -10.77 23.75 -10.76
N LEU A 136 -12.06 23.44 -10.66
CA LEU A 136 -12.53 22.13 -10.24
C LEU A 136 -12.47 21.16 -11.45
N PRO A 137 -11.91 19.94 -11.29
CA PRO A 137 -12.03 18.90 -12.31
C PRO A 137 -13.50 18.60 -12.63
N ASP A 138 -13.79 18.20 -13.87
CA ASP A 138 -15.16 17.87 -14.33
C ASP A 138 -15.84 16.81 -13.43
N GLN A 139 -15.05 15.97 -12.77
CA GLN A 139 -15.51 14.94 -11.84
C GLN A 139 -16.16 15.49 -10.55
N ASN A 140 -15.87 16.73 -10.16
CA ASN A 140 -16.40 17.34 -8.93
C ASN A 140 -17.85 17.85 -9.07
N ILE A 141 -18.41 17.84 -10.28
CA ILE A 141 -19.74 18.38 -10.58
C ILE A 141 -20.89 17.50 -10.04
N HIS A 142 -20.63 16.21 -9.80
CA HIS A 142 -21.68 15.25 -9.44
C HIS A 142 -21.92 15.11 -7.91
N PRO A 143 -20.88 14.94 -7.06
CA PRO A 143 -21.08 14.75 -5.63
C PRO A 143 -21.21 16.06 -4.83
N SER A 144 -20.58 17.15 -5.28
CA SER A 144 -20.44 18.40 -4.51
C SER A 144 -21.64 19.35 -4.61
N PHE A 145 -22.59 19.05 -5.49
CA PHE A 145 -23.65 19.99 -5.88
C PHE A 145 -25.06 19.56 -5.45
N ILE A 146 -25.19 18.49 -4.66
CA ILE A 146 -26.46 18.03 -4.06
C ILE A 146 -27.12 19.13 -3.18
N PHE A 147 -26.39 20.19 -2.81
CA PHE A 147 -26.92 21.29 -1.99
C PHE A 147 -27.55 22.46 -2.79
N LEU A 148 -27.43 22.53 -4.12
CA LEU A 148 -27.81 23.73 -4.89
C LEU A 148 -29.33 23.85 -5.19
N ASN A 149 -30.15 24.01 -4.16
CA ASN A 149 -31.49 24.58 -4.30
C ASN A 149 -31.40 26.13 -4.31
N LYS A 150 -32.25 26.86 -5.06
CA LYS A 150 -32.33 28.34 -5.04
C LYS A 150 -32.55 28.89 -3.62
N ALA A 151 -33.26 28.15 -2.76
CA ALA A 151 -33.40 28.45 -1.33
C ALA A 151 -32.08 28.37 -0.54
N CYS A 152 -31.11 27.59 -1.01
CA CYS A 152 -29.79 27.46 -0.38
C CYS A 152 -28.90 28.68 -0.63
N VAL A 153 -29.09 29.44 -1.72
CA VAL A 153 -28.32 30.67 -1.99
C VAL A 153 -28.56 31.71 -0.88
N SER A 154 -29.81 31.84 -0.41
CA SER A 154 -30.15 32.67 0.75
C SER A 154 -29.66 32.12 2.09
N ALA A 155 -29.37 30.81 2.17
CA ALA A 155 -28.88 30.14 3.36
C ALA A 155 -27.35 29.93 3.37
N LEU A 156 -26.63 30.38 2.33
CA LEU A 156 -25.19 30.20 2.22
C LEU A 156 -24.48 30.94 3.38
N PRO A 157 -23.69 30.23 4.19
CA PRO A 157 -22.95 30.84 5.28
C PRO A 157 -21.94 31.87 4.74
N LYS A 158 -21.74 32.97 5.47
CA LYS A 158 -20.69 33.92 5.08
C LYS A 158 -19.33 33.25 5.27
N ARG A 159 -18.31 33.74 4.57
CA ARG A 159 -16.92 33.26 4.71
C ARG A 159 -16.43 33.20 6.16
N LYS A 160 -16.88 34.14 7.01
CA LYS A 160 -16.56 34.16 8.44
C LYS A 160 -17.23 33.03 9.23
N ASP A 161 -18.41 32.58 8.80
CA ASP A 161 -19.16 31.51 9.44
C ASP A 161 -18.60 30.13 9.07
N MET A 162 -17.92 30.02 7.91
CA MET A 162 -17.26 28.79 7.47
C MET A 162 -16.19 28.26 8.44
N GLY A 163 -15.52 29.15 9.19
CA GLY A 163 -14.58 28.73 10.23
C GLY A 163 -15.29 27.97 11.35
N ARG A 164 -16.33 28.59 11.92
CA ARG A 164 -17.15 27.98 12.98
C ARG A 164 -17.84 26.69 12.54
N ILE A 165 -18.29 26.63 11.29
CA ILE A 165 -18.89 25.42 10.72
C ILE A 165 -17.86 24.31 10.62
N LEU A 166 -16.66 24.62 10.10
CA LEU A 166 -15.56 23.66 10.03
C LEU A 166 -15.21 23.13 11.42
N ASP A 167 -15.08 24.02 12.42
CA ASP A 167 -14.80 23.63 13.81
C ASP A 167 -15.83 22.61 14.30
N LYS A 168 -17.13 22.95 14.20
CA LYS A 168 -18.23 22.08 14.63
C LYS A 168 -18.15 20.68 14.01
N PHE A 169 -18.01 20.58 12.70
CA PHE A 169 -17.98 19.28 12.03
C PHE A 169 -16.67 18.53 12.28
N SER A 170 -15.53 19.24 12.32
CA SER A 170 -14.24 18.62 12.61
C SER A 170 -14.17 18.04 14.01
N THR A 171 -14.82 18.67 15.00
CA THR A 171 -14.91 18.13 16.36
C THR A 171 -15.67 16.82 16.40
N VAL A 172 -16.78 16.70 15.66
CA VAL A 172 -17.55 15.44 15.58
C VAL A 172 -16.69 14.33 14.97
N GLU A 173 -15.97 14.62 13.89
CA GLU A 173 -15.07 13.62 13.27
C GLU A 173 -13.89 13.27 14.18
N GLU A 174 -13.31 14.25 14.88
CA GLU A 174 -12.22 14.04 15.84
C GLU A 174 -12.67 13.15 17.01
N GLU A 175 -13.84 13.42 17.59
CA GLU A 175 -14.46 12.59 18.64
C GLU A 175 -14.75 11.17 18.14
N GLY A 176 -15.27 11.02 16.92
CA GLY A 176 -15.53 9.71 16.31
C GLY A 176 -14.25 8.89 16.12
N GLN A 177 -13.18 9.52 15.65
CA GLN A 177 -11.87 8.86 15.51
C GLN A 177 -11.27 8.45 16.86
N LEU A 178 -11.34 9.34 17.86
CA LEU A 178 -10.87 9.02 19.21
C LEU A 178 -11.70 7.92 19.86
N GLN A 179 -13.01 7.88 19.64
CA GLN A 179 -13.87 6.80 20.12
C GLN A 179 -13.52 5.46 19.47
N ALA A 180 -13.24 5.43 18.16
CA ALA A 180 -12.79 4.21 17.48
C ALA A 180 -11.47 3.70 18.09
N LEU A 181 -10.55 4.61 18.41
CA LEU A 181 -9.30 4.29 19.10
C LEU A 181 -9.54 3.80 20.54
N SER A 182 -10.45 4.41 21.29
CA SER A 182 -10.85 3.97 22.64
C SER A 182 -11.45 2.56 22.61
N ASN A 183 -12.31 2.28 21.63
CA ASN A 183 -12.90 0.94 21.45
C ASN A 183 -11.81 -0.09 21.14
N ARG A 184 -10.86 0.26 20.27
CA ARG A 184 -9.72 -0.61 19.96
C ARG A 184 -8.84 -0.85 21.18
N LEU A 185 -8.62 0.16 22.02
CA LEU A 185 -7.87 0.03 23.27
C LEU A 185 -8.56 -0.90 24.26
N ALA A 186 -9.85 -0.65 24.54
CA ALA A 186 -10.65 -1.47 25.45
C ALA A 186 -10.68 -2.93 25.01
N TYR A 187 -10.75 -3.16 23.70
CA TYR A 187 -10.77 -4.50 23.14
C TYR A 187 -9.39 -5.19 23.17
N SER A 188 -8.34 -4.53 22.68
CA SER A 188 -7.04 -5.18 22.47
C SER A 188 -6.12 -5.22 23.68
N GLY A 189 -6.29 -4.32 24.66
CA GLY A 189 -5.38 -4.18 25.81
C GLY A 189 -3.97 -3.70 25.47
N GLY A 190 -3.71 -3.26 24.23
CA GLY A 190 -2.42 -2.74 23.80
C GLY A 190 -2.12 -1.35 24.36
N ARG A 191 -1.04 -0.71 23.88
CA ARG A 191 -0.73 0.68 24.23
C ARG A 191 -0.63 1.57 23.02
N LEU A 192 -0.90 2.84 23.23
CA LEU A 192 -0.96 3.79 22.14
C LEU A 192 0.43 4.11 21.61
N ASN A 193 0.54 4.25 20.30
CA ASN A 193 1.78 4.66 19.65
C ASN A 193 1.67 6.11 19.23
N PHE A 194 2.67 6.91 19.61
CA PHE A 194 2.83 8.26 19.09
C PHE A 194 3.73 8.21 17.85
N LEU A 195 3.14 8.44 16.67
CA LEU A 195 3.87 8.55 15.42
C LEU A 195 4.09 10.03 15.09
N SER A 196 5.31 10.37 14.69
CA SER A 196 5.63 11.75 14.35
C SER A 196 6.58 11.85 13.18
N ASP A 197 6.30 12.83 12.32
CA ASP A 197 7.16 13.19 11.20
C ASP A 197 7.05 14.70 10.91
N VAL A 198 8.04 15.27 10.22
CA VAL A 198 8.10 16.71 9.90
C VAL A 198 7.86 16.93 8.42
N TRP A 199 6.92 17.81 8.10
CA TRP A 199 6.56 18.20 6.75
C TRP A 199 6.76 19.69 6.52
N GLN A 200 7.32 20.06 5.36
CA GLN A 200 7.35 21.46 4.93
C GLN A 200 6.15 21.73 4.01
N ASN A 201 5.30 22.67 4.40
CA ASN A 201 4.17 23.07 3.57
C ASN A 201 4.60 23.99 2.41
N ILE A 202 3.66 24.31 1.52
CA ILE A 202 3.93 25.17 0.36
C ILE A 202 4.29 26.62 0.74
N ALA A 203 3.91 27.06 1.94
CA ALA A 203 4.29 28.35 2.52
C ALA A 203 5.70 28.33 3.17
N LYS A 204 6.46 27.23 3.04
CA LYS A 204 7.79 27.03 3.63
C LYS A 204 7.81 27.00 5.16
N VAL A 205 6.67 26.67 5.78
CA VAL A 205 6.56 26.42 7.22
C VAL A 205 6.78 24.93 7.48
N HIS A 206 7.66 24.61 8.42
CA HIS A 206 7.87 23.25 8.90
C HIS A 206 6.85 22.89 9.98
N LEU A 207 6.14 21.78 9.79
CA LEU A 207 5.04 21.33 10.64
C LEU A 207 5.35 19.92 11.14
N LEU A 208 5.21 19.71 12.45
CA LEU A 208 5.26 18.40 13.09
C LEU A 208 3.87 17.77 12.99
N GLY A 209 3.74 16.74 12.15
CA GLY A 209 2.56 15.90 12.12
C GLY A 209 2.60 14.91 13.27
N CYS A 210 1.53 14.86 14.05
CA CYS A 210 1.39 13.98 15.21
C CYS A 210 0.18 13.07 15.01
N MET A 211 0.43 11.77 15.06
CA MET A 211 -0.60 10.74 14.92
C MET A 211 -0.57 9.77 16.08
N LEU A 212 -1.73 9.18 16.36
CA LEU A 212 -1.92 8.15 17.36
C LEU A 212 -2.30 6.85 16.66
N ALA A 213 -1.65 5.75 17.00
CA ALA A 213 -1.89 4.45 16.35
C ALA A 213 -2.01 3.30 17.35
N LEU A 214 -2.94 2.39 17.08
CA LEU A 214 -3.11 1.14 17.82
C LEU A 214 -3.69 0.06 16.90
N PHE A 215 -2.92 -1.00 16.62
CA PHE A 215 -3.33 -2.13 15.77
C PHE A 215 -4.04 -1.69 14.47
N GLY A 216 -3.36 -0.87 13.66
CA GLY A 216 -3.90 -0.33 12.40
C GLY A 216 -4.93 0.80 12.53
N THR A 217 -5.48 1.04 13.73
CA THR A 217 -6.41 2.16 13.97
C THR A 217 -5.61 3.43 14.19
N ILE A 218 -5.78 4.43 13.31
CA ILE A 218 -4.96 5.65 13.30
C ILE A 218 -5.81 6.90 13.36
N VAL A 219 -5.38 7.84 14.20
CA VAL A 219 -6.04 9.14 14.41
C VAL A 219 -5.04 10.26 14.17
N THR A 220 -5.51 11.33 13.50
CA THR A 220 -4.73 12.57 13.37
C THR A 220 -4.86 13.36 14.67
N TYR A 221 -3.81 13.39 15.48
CA TYR A 221 -3.81 14.08 16.77
C TYR A 221 -3.54 15.58 16.62
N GLY A 222 -2.51 15.94 15.86
CA GLY A 222 -2.08 17.33 15.78
C GLY A 222 -1.20 17.66 14.59
N LEU A 223 -1.14 18.95 14.27
CA LEU A 223 -0.25 19.51 13.25
C LEU A 223 0.32 20.82 13.79
N PHE A 224 1.53 20.77 14.31
CA PHE A 224 2.12 21.87 15.07
C PHE A 224 3.24 22.55 14.30
N ALA A 225 3.25 23.89 14.27
CA ALA A 225 4.39 24.60 13.72
C ALA A 225 5.66 24.29 14.52
N THR A 226 6.73 23.95 13.81
CA THR A 226 8.06 23.87 14.40
C THR A 226 8.66 25.26 14.41
N GLY A 227 9.22 25.68 15.55
CA GLY A 227 9.82 27.00 15.71
C GLY A 227 11.11 27.16 14.90
N SER A 228 11.86 28.24 15.12
CA SER A 228 13.15 28.48 14.43
C SER A 228 14.25 27.48 14.78
N ARG A 229 14.07 26.70 15.85
CA ARG A 229 14.97 25.62 16.25
C ARG A 229 14.48 24.28 15.71
N HIS A 230 15.31 23.65 14.88
CA HIS A 230 15.08 22.31 14.31
C HIS A 230 16.13 21.29 14.75
N ASP A 231 16.88 21.57 15.82
CA ASP A 231 17.83 20.62 16.38
C ASP A 231 17.12 19.52 17.21
N GLY A 232 17.79 18.38 17.41
CA GLY A 232 17.18 17.24 18.09
C GLY A 232 16.73 17.50 19.53
N ILE A 233 17.26 18.52 20.21
CA ILE A 233 16.77 18.93 21.54
C ILE A 233 15.42 19.64 21.40
N ALA A 234 15.29 20.56 20.44
CA ALA A 234 14.03 21.25 20.20
C ALA A 234 12.91 20.29 19.75
N ILE A 235 13.24 19.32 18.90
CA ILE A 235 12.30 18.27 18.48
C ILE A 235 11.92 17.37 19.68
N ALA A 236 12.89 16.98 20.53
CA ALA A 236 12.60 16.23 21.75
C ALA A 236 11.65 16.99 22.68
N GLN A 237 11.92 18.27 22.94
CA GLN A 237 11.06 19.10 23.78
C GLN A 237 9.64 19.21 23.23
N GLN A 238 9.49 19.43 21.92
CA GLN A 238 8.18 19.53 21.29
C GLN A 238 7.41 18.21 21.38
N MET A 239 8.08 17.09 21.10
CA MET A 239 7.49 15.76 21.23
C MET A 239 7.15 15.42 22.69
N GLU A 240 7.98 15.80 23.66
CA GLU A 240 7.72 15.59 25.09
C GLU A 240 6.45 16.32 25.55
N ASN A 241 6.23 17.54 25.07
CA ASN A 241 5.00 18.29 25.37
C ASN A 241 3.77 17.54 24.83
N VAL A 242 3.84 17.02 23.62
CA VAL A 242 2.77 16.22 23.01
C VAL A 242 2.53 14.92 23.80
N ILE A 243 3.59 14.22 24.21
CA ILE A 243 3.50 13.02 25.07
C ILE A 243 2.76 13.35 26.37
N LYS A 244 3.17 14.42 27.07
CA LYS A 244 2.55 14.87 28.31
C LYS A 244 1.08 15.25 28.13
N GLU A 245 0.72 15.90 27.03
CA GLU A 245 -0.67 16.24 26.69
C GLU A 245 -1.54 15.00 26.45
N ILE A 246 -1.00 13.98 25.76
CA ILE A 246 -1.68 12.71 25.52
C ILE A 246 -1.91 11.98 26.84
N GLU A 247 -0.88 11.92 27.70
CA GLU A 247 -0.95 11.27 29.02
C GLU A 247 -1.91 12.01 29.97
N ALA A 248 -1.93 13.34 29.95
CA ALA A 248 -2.87 14.15 30.73
C ALA A 248 -4.34 13.90 30.34
N LYS A 249 -4.59 13.45 29.10
CA LYS A 249 -5.93 13.01 28.64
C LYS A 249 -6.26 11.56 29.03
N GLY A 250 -5.40 10.89 29.80
CA GLY A 250 -5.62 9.54 30.31
C GLY A 250 -5.10 8.41 29.41
N TRP A 251 -4.42 8.73 28.31
CA TRP A 251 -3.87 7.73 27.40
C TRP A 251 -2.47 7.28 27.81
N ARG A 252 -2.19 5.98 27.74
CA ARG A 252 -0.84 5.45 27.99
C ARG A 252 -0.11 5.17 26.69
N ILE A 253 1.04 5.80 26.51
CA ILE A 253 1.90 5.60 25.35
C ILE A 253 2.79 4.36 25.57
N GLY A 254 2.84 3.48 24.58
CA GLY A 254 3.70 2.29 24.55
C GLY A 254 4.94 2.48 23.69
N ALA A 255 4.82 3.27 22.61
CA ALA A 255 5.96 3.58 21.76
C ALA A 255 5.87 4.95 21.11
N VAL A 256 7.05 5.48 20.76
CA VAL A 256 7.24 6.66 19.93
C VAL A 256 7.97 6.25 18.67
N VAL A 257 7.41 6.56 17.51
CA VAL A 257 7.94 6.18 16.20
C VAL A 257 8.17 7.43 15.36
N THR A 258 9.40 7.58 14.87
CA THR A 258 9.76 8.66 13.95
C THR A 258 10.54 8.13 12.76
N ASP A 259 10.74 8.95 11.73
CA ASP A 259 11.77 8.67 10.74
C ASP A 259 13.18 8.55 11.38
N ASN A 260 14.17 8.19 10.56
CA ASN A 260 15.56 8.07 11.02
C ASN A 260 16.42 9.28 10.64
N ALA A 261 15.83 10.46 10.43
CA ALA A 261 16.59 11.68 10.24
C ALA A 261 17.43 12.00 11.48
N GLY A 262 18.57 12.66 11.31
CA GLY A 262 19.54 12.89 12.40
C GLY A 262 18.94 13.59 13.63
N GLN A 263 18.03 14.54 13.41
CA GLN A 263 17.37 15.28 14.50
C GLN A 263 16.32 14.42 15.21
N CYS A 264 15.50 13.68 14.47
CA CYS A 264 14.51 12.75 15.02
C CYS A 264 15.16 11.59 15.78
N GLY A 265 16.23 11.02 15.23
CA GLY A 265 17.03 9.99 15.89
C GLY A 265 17.65 10.48 17.19
N ARG A 266 18.13 11.73 17.22
CA ARG A 266 18.60 12.35 18.46
C ARG A 266 17.46 12.60 19.45
N ALA A 267 16.31 13.08 18.98
CA ALA A 267 15.15 13.31 19.83
C ALA A 267 14.70 12.02 20.52
N ARG A 268 14.59 10.91 19.77
CA ARG A 268 14.29 9.59 20.34
C ARG A 268 15.29 9.15 21.41
N ARG A 269 16.60 9.33 21.19
CA ARG A 269 17.62 8.98 22.20
C ARG A 269 17.54 9.83 23.47
N ILE A 270 17.16 11.10 23.35
CA ILE A 270 16.93 11.97 24.51
C ILE A 270 15.69 11.47 25.26
N LEU A 271 14.56 11.32 24.55
CA LEU A 271 13.30 10.91 25.14
C LEU A 271 13.35 9.50 25.75
N ALA A 272 14.18 8.59 25.21
CA ALA A 272 14.43 7.26 25.77
C ALA A 272 14.96 7.28 27.21
N LEU A 273 15.78 8.28 27.56
CA LEU A 273 16.25 8.47 28.93
C LEU A 273 15.19 9.11 29.84
N ARG A 274 14.29 9.92 29.27
CA ARG A 274 13.31 10.72 30.02
C ARG A 274 11.98 10.00 30.24
N HIS A 275 11.62 9.08 29.35
CA HIS A 275 10.47 8.19 29.50
C HIS A 275 10.92 6.76 29.29
N THR A 276 11.57 6.19 30.30
CA THR A 276 12.25 4.89 30.23
C THR A 276 11.30 3.72 30.00
N ARG A 277 10.00 3.91 30.20
CA ARG A 277 8.93 2.91 30.04
C ARG A 277 8.28 2.90 28.65
N ILE A 278 8.76 3.73 27.73
CA ILE A 278 8.27 3.83 26.35
C ILE A 278 9.31 3.22 25.40
N ALA A 279 8.86 2.52 24.36
CA ALA A 279 9.73 2.05 23.28
C ALA A 279 9.98 3.16 22.25
N TYR A 280 11.23 3.32 21.80
CA TYR A 280 11.59 4.33 20.81
C TYR A 280 12.04 3.67 19.51
N VAL A 281 11.18 3.72 18.51
CA VAL A 281 11.33 2.94 17.28
C VAL A 281 11.58 3.86 16.09
N ARG A 282 12.43 3.43 15.15
CA ARG A 282 12.60 4.12 13.87
C ARG A 282 11.60 3.56 12.86
N CYS A 283 11.18 4.37 11.90
CA CYS A 283 10.39 3.91 10.78
C CYS A 283 11.18 2.86 9.98
N PHE A 284 10.75 1.60 10.03
CA PHE A 284 11.40 0.50 9.33
C PHE A 284 11.17 0.51 7.83
N ALA A 285 10.03 1.04 7.35
CA ALA A 285 9.87 1.32 5.93
C ALA A 285 10.97 2.27 5.42
N HIS A 286 11.26 3.33 6.17
CA HIS A 286 12.35 4.25 5.85
C HIS A 286 13.74 3.59 6.01
N ASP A 287 13.91 2.70 6.98
CA ASP A 287 15.17 1.96 7.19
C ASP A 287 15.49 1.00 6.04
N ILE A 288 14.51 0.23 5.56
CA ILE A 288 14.66 -0.61 4.35
C ILE A 288 14.99 0.26 3.13
N ASN A 289 14.41 1.46 3.02
CA ASN A 289 14.79 2.38 1.95
C ASN A 289 16.26 2.84 2.07
N ASN A 290 16.76 3.06 3.28
CA ASN A 290 18.16 3.37 3.50
C ASN A 290 19.09 2.16 3.24
N LEU A 291 18.58 0.94 3.38
CA LEU A 291 19.26 -0.27 2.91
C LEU A 291 19.32 -0.30 1.38
N VAL A 292 18.22 -0.06 0.66
CA VAL A 292 18.21 0.07 -0.82
C VAL A 292 19.25 1.09 -1.28
N LYS A 293 19.33 2.26 -0.62
CA LYS A 293 20.35 3.27 -0.93
C LYS A 293 21.78 2.79 -0.70
N ALA A 294 22.02 1.99 0.33
CA ALA A 294 23.33 1.42 0.59
C ALA A 294 23.71 0.39 -0.49
N VAL A 295 22.79 -0.51 -0.84
CA VAL A 295 22.94 -1.50 -1.92
C VAL A 295 23.24 -0.81 -3.26
N LEU A 296 22.51 0.25 -3.60
CA LEU A 296 22.75 0.98 -4.85
C LEU A 296 24.08 1.74 -4.88
N ASN A 297 24.66 2.04 -3.71
CA ASN A 297 25.95 2.70 -3.59
C ASN A 297 27.13 1.71 -3.46
N SER A 298 26.90 0.40 -3.49
CA SER A 298 27.95 -0.63 -3.60
C SER A 298 28.36 -0.82 -5.09
N ALA A 299 28.52 -2.06 -5.54
CA ALA A 299 28.84 -2.42 -6.92
C ALA A 299 27.90 -1.76 -7.96
N PHE A 300 26.65 -1.46 -7.62
CA PHE A 300 25.64 -0.87 -8.53
C PHE A 300 25.75 0.65 -8.73
N ARG A 301 26.72 1.33 -8.11
CA ARG A 301 26.78 2.80 -8.11
C ARG A 301 26.91 3.41 -9.50
N LYS A 302 27.74 2.82 -10.36
CA LYS A 302 27.95 3.32 -11.74
C LYS A 302 26.69 3.14 -12.57
N LEU A 303 26.15 1.93 -12.60
CA LEU A 303 24.89 1.59 -13.27
C LEU A 303 23.74 2.51 -12.85
N THR A 304 23.56 2.72 -11.55
CA THR A 304 22.49 3.55 -10.99
C THR A 304 22.56 4.99 -11.50
N LYS A 305 23.77 5.58 -11.51
CA LYS A 305 23.98 6.93 -12.05
C LYS A 305 23.68 6.99 -13.54
N THR A 306 24.10 5.98 -14.30
CA THR A 306 23.88 5.92 -15.74
C THR A 306 22.40 5.79 -16.10
N ALA A 307 21.68 4.87 -15.46
CA ALA A 307 20.24 4.67 -15.66
C ALA A 307 19.43 5.92 -15.28
N SER A 308 19.77 6.56 -14.15
CA SER A 308 19.16 7.82 -13.72
C SER A 308 19.41 8.95 -14.72
N ARG A 309 20.65 9.10 -15.19
CA ARG A 309 21.01 10.12 -16.17
C ARG A 309 20.26 9.90 -17.49
N ALA A 310 20.10 8.65 -17.93
CA ALA A 310 19.37 8.32 -19.14
C ALA A 310 17.87 8.67 -19.04
N THR A 311 17.19 8.28 -17.94
CA THR A 311 15.76 8.60 -17.74
C THR A 311 15.53 10.11 -17.57
N VAL A 312 16.37 10.80 -16.81
CA VAL A 312 16.30 12.26 -16.66
C VAL A 312 16.52 12.95 -18.00
N THR A 313 17.48 12.51 -18.80
CA THR A 313 17.75 13.09 -20.12
C THR A 313 16.56 12.92 -21.06
N LEU A 314 15.94 11.73 -21.10
CA LEU A 314 14.72 11.49 -21.87
C LEU A 314 13.59 12.41 -21.38
N ASN A 315 13.27 12.40 -20.09
CA ASN A 315 12.16 13.17 -19.54
C ASN A 315 12.36 14.70 -19.64
N THR A 316 13.60 15.18 -19.58
CA THR A 316 13.92 16.62 -19.73
C THR A 316 13.84 17.05 -21.20
N SER A 317 14.20 16.17 -22.15
CA SER A 317 14.00 16.41 -23.58
C SER A 317 12.58 16.03 -24.04
N SER A 318 11.59 16.55 -23.32
CA SER A 318 10.18 16.21 -23.49
C SER A 318 9.61 16.59 -24.87
N SER A 319 10.23 17.54 -25.57
CA SER A 319 9.81 18.01 -26.90
C SER A 319 10.52 17.35 -28.08
N LYS A 320 11.67 16.68 -27.87
CA LYS A 320 12.48 16.09 -28.95
C LYS A 320 12.77 14.61 -28.70
N TRP A 321 13.69 14.30 -27.79
CA TRP A 321 14.17 12.92 -27.64
C TRP A 321 13.13 12.00 -27.01
N LEU A 322 12.32 12.49 -26.07
CA LEU A 322 11.19 11.73 -25.54
C LEU A 322 10.16 11.40 -26.62
N VAL A 323 9.82 12.38 -27.46
CA VAL A 323 8.86 12.20 -28.57
C VAL A 323 9.37 11.16 -29.55
N ARG A 324 10.65 11.24 -29.93
CA ARG A 324 11.30 10.27 -30.83
C ARG A 324 11.37 8.87 -30.23
N ALA A 325 11.68 8.74 -28.94
CA ALA A 325 11.67 7.46 -28.23
C ALA A 325 10.25 6.88 -28.14
N GLN A 326 9.25 7.69 -27.79
CA GLN A 326 7.84 7.26 -27.73
C GLN A 326 7.31 6.81 -29.08
N ALA A 327 7.71 7.46 -30.18
CA ALA A 327 7.31 7.03 -31.52
C ALA A 327 7.77 5.59 -31.82
N ILE A 328 8.99 5.24 -31.42
CA ILE A 328 9.52 3.88 -31.58
C ILE A 328 8.81 2.92 -30.61
N ILE A 329 8.63 3.29 -29.35
CA ILE A 329 7.89 2.48 -28.36
C ILE A 329 6.46 2.17 -28.83
N ILE A 330 5.75 3.15 -29.37
CA ILE A 330 4.40 2.97 -29.92
C ILE A 330 4.45 2.05 -31.14
N ALA A 331 5.43 2.21 -32.03
CA ALA A 331 5.60 1.33 -33.18
C ALA A 331 5.90 -0.12 -32.77
N THR A 332 6.72 -0.33 -31.73
CA THR A 332 7.10 -1.68 -31.26
C THR A 332 5.99 -2.35 -30.44
N TYR A 333 5.35 -1.63 -29.52
CA TYR A 333 4.47 -2.21 -28.49
C TYR A 333 3.00 -1.73 -28.56
N GLY A 334 2.65 -0.83 -29.50
CA GLY A 334 1.28 -0.37 -29.71
C GLY A 334 0.72 0.57 -28.65
N LYS A 335 1.54 1.02 -27.69
CA LYS A 335 1.14 1.92 -26.61
C LYS A 335 2.29 2.81 -26.15
N SER A 336 1.96 4.01 -25.69
CA SER A 336 2.88 4.91 -25.00
C SER A 336 3.15 4.40 -23.58
N LEU A 337 4.42 4.44 -23.16
CA LEU A 337 4.85 4.01 -21.82
C LEU A 337 5.83 5.04 -21.25
N GLY A 338 5.45 5.73 -20.17
CA GLY A 338 6.29 6.78 -19.57
C GLY A 338 7.53 6.26 -18.84
N PHE A 339 8.56 7.10 -18.70
CA PHE A 339 9.75 6.76 -17.91
C PHE A 339 9.66 7.32 -16.50
N ILE A 340 10.10 6.55 -15.52
CA ILE A 340 10.09 6.97 -14.12
C ILE A 340 11.49 7.48 -13.78
N ASN A 341 11.59 8.75 -13.38
CA ASN A 341 12.86 9.29 -12.90
C ASN A 341 13.21 8.68 -11.56
N LEU A 342 14.52 8.54 -11.34
CA LEU A 342 15.05 8.35 -10.01
C LEU A 342 14.67 9.51 -9.10
N CYS A 343 13.96 9.22 -8.01
CA CYS A 343 13.67 10.19 -6.98
C CYS A 343 14.21 9.68 -5.65
N GLU A 344 15.33 10.24 -5.21
CA GLU A 344 15.98 9.89 -3.93
C GLU A 344 15.07 10.13 -2.70
N THR A 345 14.00 10.92 -2.88
CA THR A 345 12.97 11.25 -1.87
C THR A 345 11.65 10.50 -2.07
N ARG A 346 11.42 9.82 -3.20
CA ARG A 346 10.24 8.96 -3.45
C ARG A 346 10.71 7.57 -3.86
N TRP A 347 10.90 6.73 -2.86
CA TRP A 347 11.95 5.71 -2.85
C TRP A 347 11.68 4.46 -3.70
N ASN A 348 10.41 4.17 -3.99
CA ASN A 348 10.03 3.11 -4.92
C ASN A 348 10.21 3.49 -6.39
N SER A 349 10.59 4.74 -6.67
CA SER A 349 10.98 5.17 -8.02
C SER A 349 12.25 4.50 -8.52
N MET A 350 13.06 3.87 -7.65
CA MET A 350 14.27 3.15 -8.03
C MET A 350 13.98 1.93 -8.90
N GLN A 351 13.20 0.99 -8.35
CA GLN A 351 12.69 -0.14 -9.08
C GLN A 351 11.88 0.33 -10.29
N GLY A 352 11.03 1.35 -10.10
CA GLY A 352 10.27 1.97 -11.18
C GLY A 352 11.15 2.51 -12.32
N CYS A 353 12.29 3.13 -12.01
CA CYS A 353 13.23 3.67 -12.99
C CYS A 353 13.82 2.55 -13.85
N PHE A 354 14.40 1.53 -13.21
CA PHE A 354 15.04 0.41 -13.92
C PHE A 354 14.01 -0.38 -14.72
N ALA A 355 12.88 -0.74 -14.11
CA ALA A 355 11.80 -1.46 -14.78
C ALA A 355 11.15 -0.64 -15.91
N SER A 356 11.10 0.69 -15.79
CA SER A 356 10.56 1.53 -16.87
C SER A 356 11.44 1.54 -18.12
N LEU A 357 12.74 1.30 -17.99
CA LEU A 357 13.67 1.10 -19.10
C LEU A 357 13.59 -0.34 -19.63
N LEU A 358 13.66 -1.34 -18.75
CA LEU A 358 13.67 -2.76 -19.11
C LEU A 358 12.43 -3.18 -19.91
N ARG A 359 11.24 -2.69 -19.50
CA ARG A 359 9.97 -3.05 -20.16
C ARG A 359 9.86 -2.61 -21.63
N VAL A 360 10.76 -1.74 -22.09
CA VAL A 360 10.85 -1.22 -23.46
C VAL A 360 12.26 -1.35 -24.06
N ARG A 361 13.04 -2.32 -23.58
CA ARG A 361 14.46 -2.51 -23.94
C ARG A 361 14.69 -2.49 -25.46
N ASN A 362 13.98 -3.30 -26.24
CA ASN A 362 14.23 -3.37 -27.70
C ASN A 362 13.91 -2.05 -28.41
N ALA A 363 12.86 -1.34 -27.99
CA ALA A 363 12.55 -0.02 -28.56
C ALA A 363 13.65 1.01 -28.23
N LEU A 364 14.22 0.96 -27.02
CA LEU A 364 15.32 1.86 -26.63
C LEU A 364 16.63 1.53 -27.35
N LEU A 365 16.91 0.26 -27.62
CA LEU A 365 18.04 -0.16 -28.46
C LEU A 365 17.86 0.34 -29.90
N GLN A 366 16.68 0.14 -30.51
CA GLN A 366 16.37 0.67 -31.84
C GLN A 366 16.45 2.20 -31.88
N PHE A 367 15.99 2.86 -30.82
CA PHE A 367 16.09 4.30 -30.67
C PHE A 367 17.54 4.79 -30.67
N ALA A 368 18.43 4.17 -29.88
CA ALA A 368 19.82 4.56 -29.87
C ALA A 368 20.50 4.29 -31.22
N ILE A 369 20.33 3.10 -31.81
CA ILE A 369 20.90 2.78 -33.13
C ILE A 369 20.43 3.76 -34.21
N LYS A 370 19.13 4.12 -34.21
CA LYS A 370 18.56 4.99 -35.24
C LYS A 370 19.09 6.43 -35.18
N TYR A 371 19.43 6.93 -33.99
CA TYR A 371 19.82 8.32 -33.78
C TYR A 371 21.28 8.50 -33.37
N ASP A 372 22.09 7.44 -33.32
CA ASP A 372 23.48 7.49 -32.86
C ASP A 372 24.34 8.48 -33.67
N ASP A 373 24.07 8.59 -34.97
CA ASP A 373 24.74 9.49 -35.91
C ASP A 373 24.21 10.93 -35.89
N ASP A 374 23.13 11.23 -35.15
CA ASP A 374 22.60 12.60 -35.01
C ASP A 374 23.53 13.40 -34.07
N GLY A 375 24.12 14.49 -34.57
CA GLY A 375 25.08 15.31 -33.81
C GLY A 375 24.50 15.96 -32.55
N GLU A 376 23.18 16.02 -32.40
CA GLU A 376 22.51 16.50 -31.18
C GLU A 376 22.11 15.35 -30.24
N PHE A 377 22.40 14.09 -30.58
CA PHE A 377 22.03 12.93 -29.79
C PHE A 377 22.79 12.93 -28.44
N PRO A 378 22.08 12.94 -27.29
CA PRO A 378 22.74 13.08 -26.01
C PRO A 378 23.58 11.85 -25.65
N ASP A 379 24.81 12.05 -25.22
CA ASP A 379 25.72 10.97 -24.79
C ASP A 379 25.13 10.08 -23.69
N ALA A 380 24.26 10.64 -22.84
CA ALA A 380 23.55 9.89 -21.81
C ALA A 380 22.61 8.79 -22.36
N LEU A 381 22.16 8.90 -23.61
CA LEU A 381 21.25 7.95 -24.26
C LEU A 381 21.97 6.89 -25.09
N ARG A 382 23.27 7.10 -25.42
CA ARG A 382 24.10 6.12 -26.14
C ARG A 382 24.28 4.81 -25.37
N VAL A 383 24.11 4.85 -24.05
CA VAL A 383 24.13 3.65 -23.19
C VAL A 383 23.11 2.59 -23.61
N PHE A 384 22.01 2.95 -24.27
CA PHE A 384 21.03 1.95 -24.69
C PHE A 384 21.55 1.00 -25.79
N SER A 385 22.63 1.35 -26.47
CA SER A 385 23.34 0.46 -27.40
C SER A 385 24.30 -0.50 -26.71
N ASP A 386 24.60 -0.33 -25.41
CA ASP A 386 25.54 -1.17 -24.66
C ASP A 386 24.84 -2.43 -24.10
N PRO A 387 25.22 -3.64 -24.54
CA PRO A 387 24.65 -4.89 -24.01
C PRO A 387 24.97 -5.11 -22.52
N ASN A 388 26.12 -4.65 -22.04
CA ASN A 388 26.52 -4.83 -20.64
C ASN A 388 25.64 -4.00 -19.70
N PHE A 389 25.31 -2.76 -20.09
CA PHE A 389 24.35 -1.94 -19.36
C PHE A 389 23.02 -2.68 -19.12
N TRP A 390 22.47 -3.33 -20.14
CA TRP A 390 21.21 -4.07 -20.00
C TRP A 390 21.33 -5.29 -19.09
N ARG A 391 22.44 -6.04 -19.19
CA ARG A 391 22.70 -7.20 -18.33
C ARG A 391 22.80 -6.78 -16.86
N GLU A 392 23.58 -5.73 -16.59
CA GLU A 392 23.73 -5.16 -15.24
C GLU A 392 22.41 -4.56 -14.72
N LEU A 393 21.61 -3.92 -15.59
CA LEU A 393 20.32 -3.35 -15.22
C LEU A 393 19.30 -4.41 -14.81
N VAL A 394 19.28 -5.56 -15.49
CA VAL A 394 18.46 -6.72 -15.10
C VAL A 394 18.88 -7.25 -13.74
N ALA A 395 20.19 -7.45 -13.52
CA ALA A 395 20.70 -7.95 -12.23
C ALA A 395 20.37 -6.98 -11.08
N ALA A 396 20.59 -5.67 -11.28
CA ALA A 396 20.30 -4.67 -10.26
C ALA A 396 18.79 -4.54 -9.99
N GLU A 397 17.94 -4.64 -11.01
CA GLU A 397 16.49 -4.62 -10.81
C GLU A 397 16.01 -5.85 -10.04
N GLY A 398 16.57 -7.03 -10.33
CA GLY A 398 16.33 -8.27 -9.57
C GLY A 398 16.65 -8.15 -8.08
N ILE A 399 17.73 -7.43 -7.72
CA ILE A 399 18.13 -7.19 -6.33
C ILE A 399 17.23 -6.19 -5.61
N ILE A 400 16.86 -5.08 -6.26
CA ILE A 400 16.09 -4.00 -5.59
C ILE A 400 14.59 -4.26 -5.55
N ARG A 401 14.06 -5.10 -6.45
CA ARG A 401 12.64 -5.45 -6.49
C ARG A 401 12.13 -6.06 -5.18
N PRO A 402 12.77 -7.09 -4.60
CA PRO A 402 12.34 -7.65 -3.32
C PRO A 402 12.47 -6.63 -2.17
N LEU A 403 13.50 -5.79 -2.16
CA LEU A 403 13.63 -4.72 -1.16
C LEU A 403 12.47 -3.70 -1.25
N SER A 404 12.07 -3.35 -2.47
CA SER A 404 10.94 -2.43 -2.71
C SER A 404 9.63 -3.06 -2.23
N ASN A 405 9.43 -4.36 -2.47
CA ASN A 405 8.30 -5.12 -1.95
C ASN A 405 8.25 -5.13 -0.42
N VAL A 406 9.37 -5.41 0.23
CA VAL A 406 9.46 -5.38 1.69
C VAL A 406 9.16 -3.98 2.23
N SER A 407 9.70 -2.93 1.59
CA SER A 407 9.38 -1.54 1.96
C SER A 407 7.88 -1.27 1.89
N TYR A 408 7.20 -1.69 0.83
CA TYR A 408 5.75 -1.56 0.72
C TYR A 408 4.98 -2.39 1.75
N LYS A 409 5.45 -3.60 2.06
CA LYS A 409 4.86 -4.45 3.09
C LYS A 409 4.92 -3.73 4.43
N LEU A 410 6.08 -3.21 4.82
CA LEU A 410 6.32 -2.52 6.10
C LEU A 410 5.62 -1.16 6.23
N GLN A 411 5.00 -0.63 5.17
CA GLN A 411 4.15 0.58 5.21
C GLN A 411 2.70 0.32 5.62
N ARG A 412 2.29 -0.96 5.76
CA ARG A 412 0.96 -1.31 6.30
C ARG A 412 0.88 -0.93 7.78
N ASP A 413 -0.31 -0.51 8.20
CA ASP A 413 -0.55 0.08 9.52
C ASP A 413 -0.68 -1.00 10.61
N GLU A 414 -0.93 -2.23 10.20
CA GLU A 414 -1.12 -3.41 11.05
C GLU A 414 0.17 -4.17 11.33
N ASN A 415 1.29 -3.80 10.69
CA ASN A 415 2.56 -4.50 10.89
C ASN A 415 3.04 -4.37 12.34
N THR A 416 3.60 -5.46 12.83
CA THR A 416 4.23 -5.57 14.15
C THR A 416 5.75 -5.63 14.02
N LEU A 417 6.47 -5.51 15.13
CA LEU A 417 7.92 -5.73 15.16
C LEU A 417 8.31 -7.14 14.68
N ALA A 418 7.42 -8.14 14.78
CA ALA A 418 7.67 -9.48 14.25
C ALA A 418 7.80 -9.48 12.72
N ASP A 419 6.94 -8.71 12.02
CA ASP A 419 6.98 -8.59 10.56
C ASP A 419 8.29 -7.94 10.08
N VAL A 420 8.89 -7.08 10.91
CA VAL A 420 10.21 -6.49 10.67
C VAL A 420 11.31 -7.56 10.76
N VAL A 421 11.30 -8.42 11.78
CA VAL A 421 12.29 -9.50 11.93
C VAL A 421 12.24 -10.45 10.74
N VAL A 422 11.04 -10.88 10.36
CA VAL A 422 10.81 -11.74 9.19
C VAL A 422 11.30 -11.04 7.91
N SER A 423 11.04 -9.74 7.76
CA SER A 423 11.52 -8.97 6.62
C SER A 423 13.04 -8.92 6.52
N TYR A 424 13.75 -8.75 7.65
CA TYR A 424 15.22 -8.78 7.69
C TYR A 424 15.76 -10.17 7.33
N ARG A 425 15.16 -11.22 7.88
CA ARG A 425 15.49 -12.62 7.55
C ARG A 425 15.34 -12.88 6.05
N ASP A 426 14.20 -12.50 5.47
CA ASP A 426 13.89 -12.78 4.06
C ASP A 426 14.84 -12.03 3.11
N ILE A 427 15.19 -10.78 3.42
CA ILE A 427 16.18 -10.02 2.66
C ILE A 427 17.57 -10.67 2.74
N TYR A 428 18.00 -11.02 3.97
CA TYR A 428 19.30 -11.64 4.18
C TYR A 428 19.41 -12.98 3.43
N ARG A 429 18.35 -13.81 3.51
CA ARG A 429 18.26 -15.07 2.78
C ARG A 429 18.39 -14.86 1.27
N GLY A 430 17.65 -13.90 0.71
CA GLY A 430 17.72 -13.61 -0.73
C GLY A 430 19.14 -13.20 -1.16
N PHE A 431 19.83 -12.39 -0.36
CA PHE A 431 21.22 -11.99 -0.67
C PHE A 431 22.25 -13.10 -0.52
N LEU A 432 22.07 -13.98 0.47
CA LEU A 432 22.98 -15.11 0.68
C LEU A 432 22.76 -16.23 -0.36
N GLY A 433 21.50 -16.59 -0.63
CA GLY A 433 21.16 -17.71 -1.51
C GLY A 433 21.16 -17.34 -2.99
N ASP A 434 20.45 -16.27 -3.37
CA ASP A 434 20.14 -16.00 -4.78
C ASP A 434 21.25 -15.20 -5.48
N PHE A 435 21.99 -14.40 -4.71
CA PHE A 435 23.01 -13.49 -5.22
C PHE A 435 24.43 -13.87 -4.80
N ASP A 436 24.59 -14.82 -3.87
CA ASP A 436 25.88 -15.20 -3.25
C ASP A 436 26.73 -13.98 -2.89
N ASN A 437 26.12 -13.00 -2.23
CA ASN A 437 26.71 -11.67 -2.07
C ASN A 437 26.87 -11.28 -0.60
N LEU A 438 28.04 -11.64 -0.04
CA LEU A 438 28.43 -11.35 1.34
C LEU A 438 28.52 -9.84 1.64
N GLU A 439 28.83 -9.00 0.65
CA GLU A 439 28.84 -7.54 0.83
C GLU A 439 27.41 -7.04 1.12
N LEU A 440 26.41 -7.57 0.40
CA LEU A 440 25.01 -7.20 0.60
C LEU A 440 24.45 -7.73 1.92
N THR A 441 24.80 -8.96 2.33
CA THR A 441 24.37 -9.50 3.64
C THR A 441 24.93 -8.67 4.80
N ALA A 442 26.19 -8.23 4.71
CA ALA A 442 26.80 -7.34 5.69
C ALA A 442 26.07 -5.99 5.82
N LEU A 443 25.50 -5.45 4.73
CA LEU A 443 24.67 -4.24 4.78
C LEU A 443 23.37 -4.47 5.55
N VAL A 444 22.77 -5.65 5.43
CA VAL A 444 21.55 -6.04 6.16
C VAL A 444 21.86 -6.18 7.65
N ASP A 445 22.91 -6.92 8.00
CA ASP A 445 23.32 -7.12 9.39
C ASP A 445 23.64 -5.77 10.06
N LYS A 446 24.38 -4.89 9.38
CA LYS A 446 24.68 -3.53 9.89
C LYS A 446 23.43 -2.75 10.28
N ARG A 447 22.29 -2.95 9.60
CA ARG A 447 21.00 -2.33 9.94
C ARG A 447 20.32 -3.06 11.09
N TRP A 448 20.33 -4.39 11.06
CA TRP A 448 19.81 -5.25 12.13
C TRP A 448 20.49 -4.97 13.49
N TYR A 449 21.80 -4.75 13.51
CA TYR A 449 22.57 -4.37 14.70
C TYR A 449 22.14 -3.05 15.33
N GLN A 450 21.48 -2.16 14.58
CA GLN A 450 20.94 -0.92 15.12
C GLN A 450 19.57 -1.11 15.81
N CYS A 451 18.95 -2.28 15.75
CA CYS A 451 17.66 -2.57 16.38
C CYS A 451 17.82 -2.94 17.86
N GLU A 452 16.81 -2.69 18.70
CA GLU A 452 16.70 -3.29 20.04
C GLU A 452 16.27 -4.75 19.88
N GLN A 453 17.21 -5.61 19.49
CA GLN A 453 16.94 -6.99 19.07
C GLN A 453 16.17 -7.82 20.12
N PRO A 454 16.41 -7.73 21.44
CA PRO A 454 15.60 -8.43 22.43
C PRO A 454 14.09 -8.14 22.32
N LEU A 455 13.72 -6.87 22.09
CA LEU A 455 12.31 -6.49 21.91
C LEU A 455 11.74 -7.04 20.59
N MET A 456 12.53 -7.01 19.52
CA MET A 456 12.15 -7.53 18.20
C MET A 456 11.94 -9.05 18.24
N LEU A 457 12.86 -9.78 18.88
CA LEU A 457 12.81 -11.24 19.04
C LEU A 457 11.66 -11.65 19.97
N LEU A 458 11.40 -10.87 21.02
CA LEU A 458 10.22 -11.07 21.86
C LEU A 458 8.93 -10.88 21.05
N ALA A 459 8.84 -9.87 20.20
CA ALA A 459 7.68 -9.68 19.33
C ALA A 459 7.51 -10.85 18.35
N LEU A 460 8.60 -11.35 17.74
CA LEU A 460 8.58 -12.54 16.88
C LEU A 460 7.97 -13.75 17.61
N PHE A 461 8.40 -14.00 18.84
CA PHE A 461 7.91 -15.10 19.66
C PHE A 461 6.45 -14.95 20.04
N LEU A 462 5.99 -13.74 20.39
CA LEU A 462 4.61 -13.47 20.82
C LEU A 462 3.61 -13.40 19.67
N HIS A 463 4.06 -13.30 18.41
CA HIS A 463 3.15 -13.17 17.29
C HIS A 463 2.53 -14.54 16.91
N PRO A 464 1.19 -14.70 16.88
CA PRO A 464 0.55 -16.00 16.64
C PRO A 464 0.94 -16.66 15.32
N LEU A 465 1.12 -15.87 14.26
CA LEU A 465 1.63 -16.41 13.00
C LEU A 465 3.13 -16.70 13.00
N HIS A 466 3.96 -16.03 13.81
CA HIS A 466 5.42 -16.12 13.68
C HIS A 466 6.09 -16.92 14.80
N VAL A 467 5.33 -17.36 15.81
CA VAL A 467 5.84 -18.18 16.93
C VAL A 467 6.57 -19.44 16.44
N HIS A 468 6.11 -20.04 15.34
CA HIS A 468 6.76 -21.22 14.76
C HIS A 468 8.21 -20.94 14.29
N VAL A 469 8.50 -19.71 13.84
CA VAL A 469 9.86 -19.27 13.50
C VAL A 469 10.71 -19.20 14.76
N ALA A 470 10.20 -18.62 15.83
CA ALA A 470 10.90 -18.56 17.12
C ALA A 470 11.16 -19.95 17.72
N VAL A 471 10.22 -20.88 17.55
CA VAL A 471 10.38 -22.29 17.96
C VAL A 471 11.48 -22.97 17.14
N ALA A 472 11.55 -22.73 15.83
CA ALA A 472 12.60 -23.27 14.97
C ALA A 472 13.99 -22.75 15.37
N ILE A 473 14.13 -21.45 15.62
CA ILE A 473 15.37 -20.84 16.12
C ILE A 473 15.86 -21.56 17.39
N ASN A 474 14.95 -21.79 18.35
CA ASN A 474 15.32 -22.46 19.61
C ASN A 474 15.77 -23.92 19.39
N LYS A 475 15.20 -24.62 18.42
CA LYS A 475 15.55 -26.02 18.12
C LYS A 475 16.89 -26.14 17.39
N GLU A 476 17.15 -25.24 16.45
CA GLU A 476 18.34 -25.31 15.58
C GLU A 476 19.56 -24.61 16.19
N ALA A 477 19.36 -23.46 16.83
CA ALA A 477 20.41 -22.72 17.52
C ALA A 477 20.41 -23.05 19.02
N SER A 478 20.57 -24.32 19.39
CA SER A 478 20.48 -24.75 20.80
C SER A 478 21.46 -24.01 21.73
N LYS A 479 22.68 -23.72 21.24
CA LYS A 479 23.69 -22.91 21.96
C LYS A 479 23.24 -21.48 22.26
N LEU A 480 22.30 -20.93 21.48
CA LEU A 480 21.75 -19.58 21.70
C LEU A 480 20.93 -19.51 22.99
N ARG A 481 20.42 -20.64 23.49
CA ARG A 481 19.52 -20.71 24.66
C ARG A 481 18.32 -19.77 24.50
N PHE A 482 17.72 -19.83 23.30
CA PHE A 482 16.79 -18.80 22.83
C PHE A 482 15.54 -18.67 23.72
N LEU A 483 14.93 -19.79 24.11
CA LEU A 483 13.76 -19.77 25.00
C LEU A 483 14.07 -19.18 26.38
N GLU A 484 15.23 -19.50 26.96
CA GLU A 484 15.66 -18.94 28.26
C GLU A 484 15.81 -17.42 28.16
N ARG A 485 16.43 -16.92 27.08
CA ARG A 485 16.54 -15.48 26.79
C ARG A 485 15.18 -14.83 26.63
N LEU A 486 14.27 -15.44 25.87
CA LEU A 486 12.92 -14.91 25.66
C LEU A 486 12.13 -14.76 26.97
N CYS A 487 12.26 -15.72 27.90
CA CYS A 487 11.67 -15.60 29.22
C CYS A 487 12.23 -14.40 29.99
N GLY A 488 13.56 -14.22 30.00
CA GLY A 488 14.21 -13.07 30.63
C GLY A 488 13.82 -11.74 30.00
N TYR A 489 13.76 -11.68 28.67
CA TYR A 489 13.28 -10.51 27.93
C TYR A 489 11.82 -10.21 28.31
N GLY A 490 10.97 -11.24 28.35
CA GLY A 490 9.57 -11.11 28.72
C GLY A 490 9.38 -10.52 30.11
N ILE A 491 10.13 -11.03 31.10
CA ILE A 491 10.12 -10.52 32.48
C ILE A 491 10.56 -9.05 32.51
N TYR A 492 11.69 -8.72 31.86
CA TYR A 492 12.19 -7.35 31.81
C TYR A 492 11.18 -6.37 31.20
N TYR A 493 10.62 -6.69 30.04
CA TYR A 493 9.65 -5.79 29.38
C TYR A 493 8.31 -5.75 30.12
N TYR A 494 7.90 -6.82 30.81
CA TYR A 494 6.72 -6.76 31.67
C TYR A 494 6.93 -5.75 32.81
N ARG A 495 8.02 -5.86 33.55
CA ARG A 495 8.39 -4.91 34.62
C ARG A 495 8.47 -3.48 34.09
N ARG A 496 9.16 -3.30 32.95
CA ARG A 496 9.33 -2.01 32.27
C ARG A 496 8.01 -1.35 31.91
N TYR A 497 7.08 -2.09 31.31
CA TYR A 497 5.82 -1.51 30.85
C TYR A 497 4.82 -1.37 31.99
N PHE A 498 4.66 -2.37 32.85
CA PHE A 498 3.57 -2.42 33.83
C PHE A 498 3.93 -1.87 35.21
N GLU A 499 5.19 -1.49 35.44
CA GLU A 499 5.63 -0.93 36.73
C GLU A 499 5.34 -1.88 37.89
N SER A 500 5.48 -3.17 37.63
CA SER A 500 5.18 -4.23 38.57
C SER A 500 6.30 -5.24 38.61
N GLU A 501 6.68 -5.64 39.82
CA GLU A 501 7.61 -6.73 40.10
C GLU A 501 6.89 -8.09 40.16
N GLU A 502 5.55 -8.10 40.14
CA GLU A 502 4.75 -9.33 40.10
C GLU A 502 4.84 -9.94 38.70
N VAL A 503 5.65 -10.99 38.56
CA VAL A 503 5.85 -11.72 37.30
C VAL A 503 5.64 -13.23 37.45
N GLU A 504 5.13 -13.67 38.59
CA GLU A 504 4.84 -15.08 38.87
C GLU A 504 3.92 -15.65 37.79
N GLY A 505 4.21 -16.89 37.38
CA GLY A 505 3.50 -17.60 36.32
C GLY A 505 3.91 -17.21 34.89
N LEU A 506 4.53 -16.03 34.69
CA LEU A 506 4.86 -15.56 33.33
C LEU A 506 5.78 -16.53 32.59
N ALA A 507 6.86 -17.01 33.21
CA ALA A 507 7.76 -17.99 32.58
C ALA A 507 7.06 -19.32 32.23
N ALA A 508 6.10 -19.75 33.05
CA ALA A 508 5.30 -20.95 32.77
C ALA A 508 4.36 -20.71 31.57
N ASP A 509 3.75 -19.53 31.48
CA ASP A 509 2.93 -19.12 30.34
C ASP A 509 3.75 -19.02 29.05
N PHE A 510 4.97 -18.46 29.10
CA PHE A 510 5.92 -18.47 27.98
C PHE A 510 6.22 -19.89 27.51
N HIS A 511 6.46 -20.83 28.43
CA HIS A 511 6.70 -22.22 28.06
C HIS A 511 5.46 -22.87 27.44
N ALA A 512 4.28 -22.65 28.01
CA ALA A 512 3.02 -23.14 27.45
C ALA A 512 2.77 -22.60 26.03
N TRP A 513 3.11 -21.33 25.79
CA TRP A 513 3.00 -20.71 24.47
C TRP A 513 3.99 -21.31 23.48
N TYR A 514 5.26 -21.48 23.87
CA TYR A 514 6.28 -22.18 23.09
C TYR A 514 5.84 -23.61 22.70
N ARG A 515 5.15 -24.31 23.61
CA ARG A 515 4.64 -25.67 23.39
C ARG A 515 3.35 -25.72 22.58
N GLY A 516 2.72 -24.58 22.27
CA GLY A 516 1.44 -24.51 21.57
C GLY A 516 0.24 -24.99 22.41
N ILE A 517 0.35 -24.96 23.74
CA ILE A 517 -0.71 -25.41 24.67
C ILE A 517 -1.30 -24.27 25.52
N PHE A 518 -0.83 -23.05 25.32
CA PHE A 518 -1.33 -21.88 26.07
C PHE A 518 -2.77 -21.53 25.68
N VAL A 519 -3.06 -21.52 24.38
CA VAL A 519 -4.39 -21.34 23.78
C VAL A 519 -4.68 -22.56 22.92
N ASP A 520 -5.86 -23.14 23.09
CA ASP A 520 -6.32 -24.26 22.27
C ASP A 520 -6.76 -23.76 20.89
N SER A 521 -6.03 -24.18 19.85
CA SER A 521 -6.30 -23.78 18.46
C SER A 521 -7.62 -24.31 17.92
N SER A 522 -8.27 -25.28 18.60
CA SER A 522 -9.64 -25.70 18.28
C SER A 522 -10.69 -24.68 18.73
N LEU A 523 -10.38 -23.83 19.72
CA LEU A 523 -11.26 -22.80 20.25
C LEU A 523 -11.15 -21.47 19.49
N VAL A 524 -9.94 -21.13 19.03
CA VAL A 524 -9.70 -19.91 18.26
C VAL A 524 -8.66 -20.14 17.18
N GLN A 525 -9.03 -19.80 15.95
CA GLN A 525 -8.10 -19.70 14.83
C GLN A 525 -7.68 -18.24 14.65
N PHE A 526 -6.40 -18.03 14.38
CA PHE A 526 -5.88 -16.71 14.11
C PHE A 526 -6.38 -16.21 12.75
N ASN A 527 -7.06 -15.06 12.73
CA ASN A 527 -7.69 -14.49 11.53
C ASN A 527 -6.91 -13.31 10.92
N GLY A 528 -5.67 -13.09 11.34
CA GLY A 528 -4.89 -11.90 10.95
C GLY A 528 -4.88 -10.76 11.98
N ASN A 529 -5.81 -10.76 12.95
CA ASN A 529 -5.89 -9.69 13.95
C ASN A 529 -5.22 -10.07 15.27
N VAL A 530 -3.98 -9.58 15.45
CA VAL A 530 -3.15 -9.84 16.64
C VAL A 530 -3.78 -9.35 17.94
N GLY A 531 -4.39 -8.16 17.92
CA GLY A 531 -5.05 -7.61 19.10
C GLY A 531 -6.27 -8.44 19.53
N GLN A 532 -7.04 -8.96 18.56
CA GLN A 532 -8.17 -9.86 18.82
C GLN A 532 -7.74 -11.19 19.42
N PHE A 533 -6.68 -11.80 18.88
CA PHE A 533 -6.18 -13.07 19.40
C PHE A 533 -5.76 -12.96 20.87
N TRP A 534 -4.96 -11.95 21.20
CA TRP A 534 -4.47 -11.76 22.57
C TRP A 534 -5.54 -11.24 23.53
N SER A 535 -6.55 -10.52 23.04
CA SER A 535 -7.76 -10.19 23.80
C SER A 535 -8.49 -11.47 24.24
N PHE A 536 -8.80 -12.36 23.29
CA PHE A 536 -9.43 -13.64 23.58
C PHE A 536 -8.58 -14.52 24.52
N ALA A 537 -7.27 -14.59 24.30
CA ALA A 537 -6.37 -15.31 25.19
C ALA A 537 -6.39 -14.76 26.62
N GLY A 538 -6.49 -13.44 26.78
CA GLY A 538 -6.67 -12.77 28.07
C GLY A 538 -8.01 -13.09 28.75
N ASP A 539 -9.08 -13.27 27.97
CA ASP A 539 -10.39 -13.65 28.49
C ASP A 539 -10.45 -15.10 28.98
N ILE A 540 -9.68 -16.02 28.36
CA ILE A 540 -9.60 -17.41 28.84
C ILE A 540 -8.60 -17.57 29.99
N ARG A 541 -7.59 -16.71 30.03
CA ARG A 541 -6.47 -16.76 30.99
C ARG A 541 -6.38 -15.46 31.78
N HIS A 542 -7.43 -15.10 32.51
CA HIS A 542 -7.55 -13.82 33.21
C HIS A 542 -6.37 -13.49 34.15
N ASP A 543 -5.79 -14.50 34.81
CA ASP A 543 -4.66 -14.34 35.74
C ASP A 543 -3.30 -14.27 35.01
N SER A 544 -3.27 -14.59 33.71
CA SER A 544 -2.04 -14.59 32.93
C SER A 544 -1.56 -13.17 32.60
N LYS A 545 -0.25 -13.00 32.75
CA LYS A 545 0.45 -11.75 32.43
C LYS A 545 0.88 -11.72 30.95
N LEU A 546 0.94 -12.88 30.30
CA LEU A 546 1.43 -13.03 28.93
C LEU A 546 0.55 -12.29 27.90
N PRO A 547 -0.80 -12.38 27.91
CA PRO A 547 -1.63 -11.65 26.97
C PRO A 547 -1.47 -10.13 27.08
N LYS A 548 -1.33 -9.61 28.30
CA LYS A 548 -1.09 -8.18 28.55
C LYS A 548 0.24 -7.73 27.95
N LEU A 549 1.31 -8.51 28.16
CA LEU A 549 2.61 -8.23 27.57
C LEU A 549 2.57 -8.27 26.04
N ALA A 550 1.95 -9.31 25.47
CA ALA A 550 1.84 -9.49 24.04
C ALA A 550 1.05 -8.37 23.37
N ALA A 551 -0.07 -7.95 23.96
CA ALA A 551 -0.84 -6.81 23.47
C ALA A 551 0.00 -5.52 23.40
N VAL A 552 0.83 -5.25 24.43
CA VAL A 552 1.72 -4.07 24.43
C VAL A 552 2.82 -4.20 23.38
N VAL A 553 3.58 -5.31 23.38
CA VAL A 553 4.74 -5.49 22.48
C VAL A 553 4.30 -5.54 21.01
N LEU A 554 3.21 -6.21 20.70
CA LEU A 554 2.72 -6.36 19.33
C LEU A 554 1.94 -5.13 18.85
N SER A 555 1.49 -4.27 19.76
CA SER A 555 0.91 -2.97 19.38
C SER A 555 1.96 -1.98 18.89
N ILE A 556 3.26 -2.22 19.12
CA ILE A 556 4.33 -1.29 18.75
C ILE A 556 4.35 -1.09 17.23
N ALA A 557 4.04 0.14 16.82
CA ALA A 557 4.05 0.53 15.42
C ALA A 557 5.49 0.56 14.86
N VAL A 558 5.61 0.19 13.59
CA VAL A 558 6.92 -0.01 12.94
C VAL A 558 7.23 1.02 11.85
N ASN A 559 6.29 1.90 11.52
CA ASN A 559 6.46 2.88 10.45
C ASN A 559 5.72 4.19 10.72
N THR A 560 6.09 5.23 9.97
CA THR A 560 5.44 6.55 9.94
C THR A 560 4.81 6.83 8.57
N ALA A 561 4.54 5.80 7.76
CA ALA A 561 4.01 5.97 6.40
C ALA A 561 2.63 6.66 6.41
N THR A 562 1.87 6.54 7.50
CA THR A 562 0.62 7.27 7.67
C THR A 562 0.83 8.78 7.74
N CYS A 563 1.93 9.24 8.36
CA CYS A 563 2.28 10.66 8.35
C CYS A 563 2.52 11.14 6.91
N GLU A 564 3.24 10.36 6.09
CA GLU A 564 3.47 10.69 4.67
C GLU A 564 2.17 10.72 3.84
N ARG A 565 1.25 9.78 4.07
CA ARG A 565 -0.08 9.78 3.44
C ARG A 565 -0.86 11.03 3.85
N TYR A 566 -0.82 11.38 5.12
CA TYR A 566 -1.46 12.60 5.63
C TYR A 566 -0.84 13.88 5.06
N PHE A 567 0.48 13.96 4.94
CA PHE A 567 1.15 15.10 4.29
C PHE A 567 0.78 15.22 2.81
N SER A 568 0.59 14.10 2.12
CA SER A 568 0.10 14.09 0.74
C SER A 568 -1.32 14.65 0.64
N GLU A 569 -2.18 14.32 1.62
CA GLU A 569 -3.51 14.92 1.73
C GLU A 569 -3.47 16.41 2.06
N LEU A 570 -2.62 16.82 2.99
CA LEU A 570 -2.42 18.23 3.31
C LEU A 570 -1.89 19.01 2.11
N ALA A 571 -1.00 18.43 1.30
CA ALA A 571 -0.52 19.06 0.06
C ALA A 571 -1.64 19.25 -0.98
N ALA A 572 -2.65 18.39 -0.99
CA ALA A 572 -3.84 18.55 -1.83
C ALA A 572 -4.79 19.65 -1.29
N ILE A 573 -4.78 19.92 0.02
CA ILE A 573 -5.60 20.94 0.68
C ILE A 573 -4.92 22.32 0.61
N HIS A 574 -3.64 22.39 0.98
CA HIS A 574 -2.82 23.59 1.06
C HIS A 574 -2.01 23.76 -0.22
N THR A 575 -2.66 24.32 -1.23
CA THR A 575 -2.08 24.53 -2.56
C THR A 575 -1.56 25.96 -2.73
N ALA A 576 -0.88 26.24 -3.85
CA ALA A 576 -0.35 27.58 -4.17
C ALA A 576 -1.47 28.64 -4.20
N ARG A 577 -2.68 28.24 -4.61
CA ARG A 577 -3.88 29.11 -4.59
C ARG A 577 -4.44 29.30 -3.19
N LYS A 578 -4.34 28.29 -2.32
CA LYS A 578 -4.78 28.32 -0.92
C LYS A 578 -3.60 28.51 0.05
N ASN A 579 -2.61 29.33 -0.32
CA ASN A 579 -1.33 29.40 0.40
C ASN A 579 -1.43 30.02 1.82
N ARG A 580 -2.49 30.77 2.12
CA ARG A 580 -2.71 31.42 3.43
C ARG A 580 -3.58 30.57 4.37
N MET A 581 -3.30 29.28 4.47
CA MET A 581 -4.02 28.36 5.36
C MET A 581 -3.24 28.13 6.65
N ASP A 582 -3.90 28.37 7.78
CA ASP A 582 -3.38 28.04 9.10
C ASP A 582 -3.27 26.50 9.28
N PRO A 583 -2.23 25.97 9.97
CA PRO A 583 -2.07 24.53 10.16
C PRO A 583 -3.27 23.83 10.81
N ASP A 584 -3.91 24.42 11.82
CA ASP A 584 -5.07 23.79 12.46
C ASP A 584 -6.27 23.76 11.51
N LYS A 585 -6.45 24.81 10.71
CA LYS A 585 -7.46 24.82 9.65
C LYS A 585 -7.21 23.71 8.62
N ALA A 586 -5.96 23.49 8.23
CA ALA A 586 -5.60 22.42 7.30
C ALA A 586 -5.88 21.03 7.90
N ARG A 587 -5.53 20.82 9.18
CA ARG A 587 -5.84 19.61 9.96
C ARG A 587 -7.35 19.31 9.98
N LYS A 588 -8.17 20.32 10.29
CA LYS A 588 -9.63 20.17 10.32
C LYS A 588 -10.21 19.81 8.95
N PHE A 589 -9.70 20.42 7.87
CA PHE A 589 -10.11 20.05 6.50
C PHE A 589 -9.76 18.60 6.16
N SER A 590 -8.59 18.11 6.58
CA SER A 590 -8.22 16.71 6.33
C SER A 590 -9.11 15.72 7.07
N LEU A 591 -9.57 16.03 8.29
CA LEU A 591 -10.52 15.19 9.03
C LEU A 591 -11.84 15.03 8.25
N ILE A 592 -12.43 16.15 7.80
CA ILE A 592 -13.66 16.12 6.99
C ILE A 592 -13.46 15.34 5.69
N ARG A 593 -12.32 15.56 5.01
CA ARG A 593 -12.00 14.85 3.76
C ARG A 593 -11.84 13.35 3.98
N GLN A 594 -11.29 12.93 5.11
CA GLN A 594 -11.20 11.52 5.49
C GLN A 594 -12.59 10.93 5.72
N ALA A 595 -13.47 11.63 6.44
CA ALA A 595 -14.85 11.19 6.70
C ALA A 595 -15.65 10.99 5.41
N ILE A 596 -15.56 11.94 4.47
CA ILE A 596 -16.24 11.84 3.15
C ILE A 596 -15.79 10.59 2.40
N ARG A 597 -14.49 10.28 2.40
CA ARG A 597 -13.97 9.08 1.73
C ARG A 597 -14.48 7.79 2.35
N LEU A 598 -14.68 7.75 3.67
CA LEU A 598 -15.27 6.59 4.35
C LEU A 598 -16.74 6.42 3.99
N LEU A 599 -17.48 7.52 3.78
CA LEU A 599 -18.87 7.47 3.31
C LEU A 599 -18.99 7.03 1.85
N ASP A 600 -17.99 7.36 1.03
CA ASP A 600 -17.93 6.98 -0.39
C ASP A 600 -17.45 5.52 -0.62
N GLU A 601 -17.05 4.79 0.44
CA GLU A 601 -16.73 3.36 0.31
C GLU A 601 -18.03 2.55 0.06
N PRO A 602 -18.11 1.74 -1.01
CA PRO A 602 -19.32 1.00 -1.34
C PRO A 602 -19.67 -0.01 -0.24
N ALA A 603 -20.95 -0.07 0.14
CA ALA A 603 -21.48 -0.92 1.21
C ALA A 603 -21.25 -2.44 1.03
N ASP A 604 -20.84 -2.86 -0.18
CA ASP A 604 -20.65 -4.27 -0.55
C ASP A 604 -19.17 -4.71 -0.54
N GLY A 605 -18.26 -3.90 0.03
CA GLY A 605 -16.84 -4.25 0.18
C GLY A 605 -16.05 -4.44 -1.12
N THR A 606 -16.71 -4.34 -2.28
CA THR A 606 -16.11 -4.36 -3.60
C THR A 606 -15.44 -3.02 -3.85
N LYS A 607 -14.26 -2.84 -3.25
CA LYS A 607 -13.26 -1.99 -3.89
C LYS A 607 -13.10 -2.57 -5.29
N ASP A 608 -13.37 -1.77 -6.33
CA ASP A 608 -12.70 -1.97 -7.60
C ASP A 608 -11.22 -1.96 -7.23
N ASN A 609 -10.65 -3.16 -7.04
CA ASN A 609 -9.23 -3.37 -6.87
C ASN A 609 -8.62 -3.01 -8.22
N VAL A 610 -8.55 -1.71 -8.51
CA VAL A 610 -7.41 -1.19 -9.23
C VAL A 610 -6.26 -1.49 -8.29
N GLU A 611 -5.71 -2.70 -8.41
CA GLU A 611 -4.39 -3.00 -7.92
C GLU A 611 -3.51 -1.92 -8.51
N ILE A 612 -3.23 -0.88 -7.72
CA ILE A 612 -2.13 0.02 -8.00
C ILE A 612 -0.94 -0.92 -7.90
N ARG A 613 -0.48 -1.45 -9.03
CA ARG A 613 0.74 -2.24 -9.11
C ARG A 613 1.87 -1.31 -8.68
N ARG A 614 2.17 -1.37 -7.39
CA ARG A 614 3.18 -0.57 -6.69
C ARG A 614 4.58 -0.86 -7.24
N ILE A 615 4.76 -2.03 -7.82
CA ILE A 615 5.93 -2.47 -8.57
C ILE A 615 5.66 -2.37 -10.06
N VAL A 616 6.60 -1.78 -10.80
CA VAL A 616 6.54 -1.78 -12.26
C VAL A 616 7.07 -3.11 -12.76
N VAL A 617 6.28 -3.82 -13.57
CA VAL A 617 6.76 -5.05 -14.22
C VAL A 617 7.92 -4.71 -15.15
N ALA A 618 9.09 -5.31 -14.89
CA ALA A 618 10.32 -5.09 -15.64
C ALA A 618 10.36 -5.87 -16.97
N ASP A 619 9.55 -6.93 -17.09
CA ASP A 619 9.49 -7.75 -18.28
C ASP A 619 9.20 -6.93 -19.52
N GLU A 620 9.93 -7.27 -20.57
CA GLU A 620 9.74 -6.64 -21.86
C GLU A 620 8.30 -6.86 -22.35
N ARG A 621 7.67 -5.77 -22.82
CA ARG A 621 6.31 -5.85 -23.33
C ARG A 621 6.26 -6.65 -24.63
N LYS A 622 5.22 -7.47 -24.78
CA LYS A 622 4.94 -8.16 -26.04
C LYS A 622 4.73 -7.14 -27.16
N GLY A 623 5.44 -7.34 -28.27
CA GLY A 623 5.33 -6.51 -29.47
C GLY A 623 4.00 -6.75 -30.22
N VAL A 624 3.63 -5.80 -31.08
CA VAL A 624 2.46 -5.91 -31.96
C VAL A 624 2.79 -6.87 -33.10
N GLY A 625 2.70 -8.20 -32.85
CA GLY A 625 2.99 -9.21 -33.87
C GLY A 625 3.06 -10.67 -33.41
N ASN A 626 3.20 -10.96 -32.11
CA ASN A 626 3.20 -12.34 -31.60
C ASN A 626 1.85 -12.69 -30.94
N CYS A 627 0.97 -13.35 -31.71
CA CYS A 627 -0.19 -14.07 -31.21
C CYS A 627 0.05 -15.58 -31.34
N ASN A 628 0.20 -16.31 -30.23
CA ASN A 628 -0.45 -17.62 -30.01
C ASN A 628 -0.27 -18.13 -28.56
N PRO A 629 -1.05 -19.14 -28.10
CA PRO A 629 -1.95 -18.94 -26.97
C PRO A 629 -1.74 -19.98 -25.86
N HIS A 630 -1.20 -19.57 -24.72
CA HIS A 630 -1.52 -20.19 -23.43
C HIS A 630 -1.53 -19.06 -22.40
N GLN A 631 -2.74 -18.76 -21.92
CA GLN A 631 -2.99 -17.88 -20.80
C GLN A 631 -3.20 -18.80 -19.59
N GLU A 632 -2.22 -18.87 -18.71
CA GLU A 632 -2.49 -19.17 -17.31
C GLU A 632 -2.48 -17.84 -16.56
N THR A 633 -3.59 -17.61 -15.87
CA THR A 633 -3.78 -16.51 -14.92
C THR A 633 -3.21 -16.94 -13.57
N PRO A 634 -2.28 -16.21 -12.94
CA PRO A 634 -1.99 -16.44 -11.54
C PRO A 634 -2.99 -15.66 -10.69
N SER A 635 -3.72 -16.40 -9.87
CA SER A 635 -4.46 -15.92 -8.72
C SER A 635 -3.49 -15.40 -7.65
N SER A 636 -4.00 -14.53 -6.77
CA SER A 636 -3.27 -14.06 -5.61
C SER A 636 -3.04 -15.21 -4.62
N ASP A 637 -1.79 -15.64 -4.43
CA ASP A 637 -1.33 -16.08 -3.11
C ASP A 637 0.20 -16.01 -2.96
N THR A 638 0.63 -15.45 -1.82
CA THR A 638 1.97 -14.89 -1.56
C THR A 638 3.12 -15.89 -1.46
N THR A 639 2.88 -17.18 -1.69
CA THR A 639 3.88 -18.24 -1.51
C THR A 639 4.47 -18.71 -2.84
N GLU A 640 3.77 -18.52 -3.97
CA GLU A 640 4.28 -18.82 -5.33
C GLU A 640 5.22 -17.74 -5.87
N PHE A 641 5.21 -16.53 -5.30
CA PHE A 641 5.99 -15.37 -5.75
C PHE A 641 7.51 -15.60 -5.80
N TRP A 642 8.04 -16.43 -4.91
CA TRP A 642 9.46 -16.77 -4.90
C TRP A 642 9.79 -17.93 -5.84
N HIS A 643 8.93 -18.95 -5.96
CA HIS A 643 9.16 -20.10 -6.84
C HIS A 643 9.16 -19.74 -8.34
N GLU A 644 8.31 -18.82 -8.77
CA GLU A 644 8.19 -18.44 -10.19
C GLU A 644 9.35 -17.54 -10.68
N ILE A 645 10.05 -16.84 -9.77
CA ILE A 645 11.27 -16.08 -10.09
C ILE A 645 12.46 -17.01 -10.37
N PHE A 646 12.50 -18.19 -9.73
CA PHE A 646 13.64 -19.10 -9.81
C PHE A 646 13.65 -20.02 -11.04
N GLU A 647 12.50 -20.27 -11.67
CA GLU A 647 12.42 -21.08 -12.90
C GLU A 647 12.84 -20.29 -14.16
N VAL A 648 12.72 -18.95 -14.18
CA VAL A 648 13.10 -18.12 -15.34
C VAL A 648 14.62 -17.94 -15.50
N LEU A 649 15.42 -18.32 -14.48
CA LEU A 649 16.88 -18.21 -14.49
C LEU A 649 17.62 -19.54 -14.74
N ARG A 650 16.90 -20.65 -14.96
CA ARG A 650 17.48 -21.96 -15.31
C ARG A 650 17.19 -22.33 -16.77
N VAL A 651 17.87 -21.68 -17.70
CA VAL A 651 18.02 -22.25 -19.06
C VAL A 651 19.45 -22.03 -19.56
N ASP A 652 20.04 -23.15 -19.96
CA ASP A 652 21.30 -23.41 -20.66
C ASP A 652 22.60 -23.54 -19.82
N GLU A 653 22.73 -24.69 -19.14
CA GLU A 653 23.99 -25.44 -19.15
C GLU A 653 24.09 -26.20 -20.49
N ASP A 654 24.97 -25.78 -21.39
CA ASP A 654 25.89 -26.73 -22.02
C ASP A 654 27.05 -26.07 -22.80
N GLN A 655 28.25 -26.60 -22.51
CA GLN A 655 29.49 -26.62 -23.31
C GLN A 655 30.35 -25.35 -23.47
N GLY A 656 31.46 -25.33 -22.72
CA GLY A 656 32.78 -25.15 -23.32
C GLY A 656 33.63 -23.93 -22.94
N GLY A 657 34.34 -24.02 -21.82
CA GLY A 657 35.79 -23.74 -21.82
C GLY A 657 36.32 -22.31 -21.63
N SER A 658 36.88 -22.11 -20.43
CA SER A 658 38.05 -21.27 -20.08
C SER A 658 37.87 -19.78 -19.76
N GLY A 659 37.81 -19.50 -18.45
CA GLY A 659 38.96 -18.88 -17.79
C GLY A 659 38.88 -17.38 -17.50
N LEU A 660 38.21 -17.00 -16.42
CA LEU A 660 38.67 -15.91 -15.55
C LEU A 660 38.60 -16.37 -14.10
N ARG A 661 39.79 -16.42 -13.51
CA ARG A 661 40.15 -16.99 -12.22
C ARG A 661 39.43 -16.23 -11.11
N ALA A 662 38.65 -16.95 -10.31
CA ALA A 662 38.23 -16.50 -8.98
C ALA A 662 39.49 -16.14 -8.18
N GLU A 663 39.60 -14.88 -7.78
CA GLU A 663 40.48 -14.52 -6.68
C GLU A 663 39.89 -15.12 -5.41
N CYS A 664 40.77 -15.75 -4.65
CA CYS A 664 40.47 -16.54 -3.47
C CYS A 664 39.61 -15.75 -2.47
N VAL A 665 38.49 -16.35 -2.04
CA VAL A 665 37.84 -15.97 -0.77
C VAL A 665 38.89 -16.21 0.31
N ASP A 666 39.24 -15.15 1.03
CA ASP A 666 40.27 -15.13 2.05
C ASP A 666 39.83 -16.01 3.23
N GLU A 667 40.59 -17.05 3.59
CA GLU A 667 40.29 -17.95 4.73
C GLU A 667 40.11 -17.17 6.04
N SER A 668 40.66 -15.96 6.12
CA SER A 668 40.55 -15.04 7.25
C SER A 668 39.13 -14.50 7.51
N GLU A 669 38.31 -14.27 6.49
CA GLU A 669 36.93 -13.76 6.68
C GLU A 669 36.01 -14.81 7.30
N GLY A 670 36.23 -16.09 6.98
CA GLY A 670 35.48 -17.22 7.54
C GLY A 670 35.77 -17.43 9.03
N GLU A 671 37.04 -17.35 9.42
CA GLU A 671 37.47 -17.44 10.82
C GLU A 671 36.93 -16.28 11.66
N GLU A 672 36.96 -15.05 11.14
CA GLU A 672 36.41 -13.88 11.84
C GLU A 672 34.90 -14.00 12.10
N ALA A 673 34.15 -14.51 11.12
CA ALA A 673 32.71 -14.75 11.26
C ALA A 673 32.40 -15.86 12.27
N GLU A 674 33.22 -16.91 12.35
CA GLU A 674 33.06 -17.98 13.35
C GLU A 674 33.38 -17.48 14.77
N ILE A 675 34.48 -16.74 14.94
CA ILE A 675 34.84 -16.11 16.22
C ILE A 675 33.76 -15.14 16.70
N LEU A 676 33.17 -14.36 15.79
CA LEU A 676 32.08 -13.45 16.14
C LEU A 676 30.85 -14.23 16.62
N ARG A 677 30.47 -15.30 15.93
CA ARG A 677 29.33 -16.16 16.31
C ARG A 677 29.54 -16.81 17.68
N ASP A 678 30.74 -17.31 17.97
CA ASP A 678 31.03 -17.89 19.29
C ASP A 678 30.91 -16.84 20.40
N LYS A 679 31.46 -15.63 20.19
CA LYS A 679 31.28 -14.50 21.13
C LYS A 679 29.82 -14.11 21.32
N GLU A 680 29.01 -14.17 20.26
CA GLU A 680 27.57 -13.91 20.33
C GLU A 680 26.84 -14.96 21.18
N LEU A 681 27.16 -16.25 21.00
CA LEU A 681 26.57 -17.35 21.74
C LEU A 681 26.96 -17.34 23.23
N GLU A 682 28.16 -16.84 23.56
CA GLU A 682 28.66 -16.68 24.93
C GLU A 682 28.03 -15.50 25.70
N GLN A 683 27.26 -14.63 25.06
CA GLN A 683 26.64 -13.50 25.75
C GLN A 683 25.79 -13.96 26.94
N TYR A 684 25.83 -13.19 28.02
CA TYR A 684 25.09 -13.47 29.26
C TYR A 684 23.58 -13.68 29.00
N VAL A 685 22.94 -14.62 29.69
CA VAL A 685 21.48 -14.83 29.62
C VAL A 685 20.86 -14.16 30.84
N PHE A 686 20.15 -13.06 30.59
CA PHE A 686 19.47 -12.30 31.62
C PHE A 686 18.21 -13.02 32.09
N ASN A 687 17.96 -13.02 33.40
CA ASN A 687 16.70 -13.56 33.98
C ASN A 687 15.55 -12.52 33.99
N GLY A 688 15.82 -11.29 33.57
CA GLY A 688 14.87 -10.17 33.55
C GLY A 688 14.83 -9.31 34.82
N PHE A 689 15.47 -9.76 35.91
CA PHE A 689 15.70 -9.03 37.16
C PHE A 689 17.11 -8.46 37.29
N ASP A 690 18.09 -9.06 36.61
CA ASP A 690 19.51 -8.64 36.67
C ASP A 690 19.71 -7.18 36.23
N GLU A 691 18.80 -6.63 35.42
CA GLU A 691 18.80 -5.24 35.00
C GLU A 691 17.63 -4.47 35.63
N VAL A 692 17.96 -3.33 36.25
CA VAL A 692 16.99 -2.39 36.81
C VAL A 692 16.48 -1.49 35.69
N ILE A 693 15.19 -1.16 35.71
CA ILE A 693 14.63 -0.15 34.80
C ILE A 693 15.21 1.21 35.19
N PRO A 694 15.92 1.92 34.29
CA PRO A 694 16.55 3.18 34.64
C PRO A 694 15.53 4.23 35.10
N GLU A 695 15.92 5.05 36.07
CA GLU A 695 15.14 6.21 36.48
C GLU A 695 15.12 7.27 35.36
N PRO A 696 13.98 7.97 35.16
CA PRO A 696 13.87 9.05 34.19
C PRO A 696 14.91 10.18 34.38
N ASP A 697 15.59 10.57 33.29
CA ASP A 697 16.34 11.82 33.24
C ASP A 697 15.38 13.02 33.31
N THR A 698 15.64 13.94 34.25
CA THR A 698 14.81 15.12 34.49
C THR A 698 15.52 16.42 34.12
N SER A 699 16.70 16.34 33.49
CA SER A 699 17.51 17.51 33.08
C SER A 699 16.69 18.51 32.28
N GLU A 700 16.76 19.81 32.59
CA GLU A 700 16.02 20.83 31.85
C GLU A 700 16.52 20.97 30.41
N PHE A 701 15.60 21.15 29.47
CA PHE A 701 15.96 21.34 28.07
C PHE A 701 16.65 22.70 27.85
N PRO A 702 17.87 22.71 27.28
CA PRO A 702 18.58 23.97 27.04
C PRO A 702 17.98 24.76 25.87
N GLN A 703 18.13 26.09 25.94
CA GLN A 703 17.70 27.01 24.88
C GLN A 703 18.60 26.96 23.63
N THR A 704 19.72 26.26 23.70
CA THR A 704 20.69 26.10 22.59
C THR A 704 20.96 24.63 22.29
N ASN A 705 21.49 24.35 21.11
CA ASN A 705 21.88 23.00 20.70
C ASN A 705 23.18 22.53 21.39
N VAL A 706 23.06 21.94 22.58
CA VAL A 706 24.20 21.43 23.37
C VAL A 706 24.54 20.00 22.97
N LYS A 707 25.71 19.73 22.38
CA LYS A 707 26.09 18.38 21.89
C LYS A 707 26.13 17.31 22.99
N THR A 708 26.51 17.70 24.20
CA THR A 708 26.69 16.82 25.37
C THR A 708 25.40 16.59 26.18
N PHE A 709 24.26 17.12 25.73
CA PHE A 709 22.98 16.89 26.41
C PHE A 709 22.69 15.38 26.50
N PRO A 710 22.19 14.87 27.66
CA PRO A 710 21.97 13.45 27.88
C PRO A 710 21.15 12.80 26.77
N GLN A 711 21.64 11.67 26.24
CA GLN A 711 20.96 10.88 25.21
C GLN A 711 21.47 9.43 25.22
N GLU A 712 20.60 8.47 24.94
CA GLU A 712 20.91 7.03 24.87
C GLU A 712 21.68 6.68 23.58
N THR A 713 22.98 6.97 23.50
CA THR A 713 23.79 6.72 22.29
C THR A 713 24.04 5.24 21.99
N LYS A 714 23.98 4.39 23.02
CA LYS A 714 24.19 2.94 22.92
C LYS A 714 23.25 2.23 23.88
N LEU A 715 22.62 1.16 23.41
CA LEU A 715 21.87 0.23 24.26
C LEU A 715 22.87 -0.66 25.02
N THR A 716 22.66 -0.81 26.32
CA THR A 716 23.47 -1.63 27.22
C THR A 716 22.63 -2.72 27.88
N GLY A 717 23.26 -3.62 28.64
CA GLY A 717 22.56 -4.69 29.35
C GLY A 717 21.79 -5.63 28.42
N LEU A 718 20.63 -6.08 28.87
CA LEU A 718 19.68 -6.90 28.14
C LEU A 718 19.29 -6.22 26.82
N ARG A 719 18.88 -4.95 26.85
CA ARG A 719 18.49 -4.19 25.64
C ARG A 719 19.63 -4.06 24.63
N GLY A 720 20.87 -4.14 25.10
CA GLY A 720 22.10 -4.05 24.33
C GLY A 720 22.53 -5.35 23.63
N GLN A 721 21.89 -6.49 23.90
CA GLN A 721 22.28 -7.77 23.29
C GLN A 721 22.09 -7.77 21.78
N LYS A 722 23.05 -8.38 21.08
CA LYS A 722 23.09 -8.43 19.62
C LYS A 722 23.50 -9.79 19.11
N PHE A 723 22.86 -10.23 18.05
CA PHE A 723 23.15 -11.45 17.32
C PHE A 723 23.08 -11.11 15.83
N SER A 724 24.00 -11.64 15.05
CA SER A 724 23.90 -11.60 13.59
C SER A 724 22.66 -12.36 13.11
N LEU A 725 22.18 -12.06 11.91
CA LEU A 725 21.10 -12.82 11.30
C LEU A 725 21.51 -14.28 11.08
N MET A 726 22.77 -14.56 10.79
CA MET A 726 23.31 -15.92 10.67
C MET A 726 23.26 -16.69 11.99
N THR A 727 23.52 -16.04 13.13
CA THR A 727 23.43 -16.70 14.46
C THR A 727 22.00 -17.05 14.82
N ILE A 728 21.05 -16.18 14.48
CA ILE A 728 19.62 -16.39 14.76
C ILE A 728 19.02 -17.43 13.79
N PHE A 729 19.39 -17.34 12.52
CA PHE A 729 18.88 -18.18 11.44
C PHE A 729 20.06 -18.98 10.83
N PRO A 730 20.48 -20.10 11.45
CA PRO A 730 21.68 -20.81 11.01
C PRO A 730 21.45 -21.78 9.84
N SER A 731 20.19 -22.11 9.48
CA SER A 731 19.92 -23.18 8.50
C SER A 731 18.66 -22.96 7.66
N GLU A 732 18.56 -23.67 6.53
CA GLU A 732 17.40 -23.58 5.64
C GLU A 732 16.06 -23.88 6.33
N SER A 733 16.01 -24.67 7.42
CA SER A 733 14.76 -24.94 8.14
C SER A 733 14.30 -23.80 9.05
N THR A 734 15.20 -22.89 9.46
CA THR A 734 14.85 -21.59 10.09
C THR A 734 14.53 -20.52 9.04
N PHE A 735 15.07 -20.65 7.82
CA PHE A 735 14.87 -19.74 6.68
C PHE A 735 13.65 -20.06 5.79
N GLY A 736 13.24 -21.32 5.71
CA GLY A 736 12.25 -21.88 4.77
C GLY A 736 10.80 -21.87 5.25
N LEU A 737 10.57 -21.45 6.49
CA LEU A 737 9.22 -21.34 7.05
C LEU A 737 8.50 -20.16 6.40
N ALA A 738 7.56 -20.48 5.52
CA ALA A 738 6.72 -19.52 4.84
C ALA A 738 6.04 -18.61 5.88
N PRO A 739 6.11 -17.27 5.73
CA PRO A 739 5.51 -16.35 6.68
C PRO A 739 3.97 -16.37 6.67
N TYR A 740 3.36 -17.08 5.72
CA TYR A 740 1.92 -17.21 5.55
C TYR A 740 1.56 -18.67 5.27
N LEU A 741 1.06 -19.38 6.27
CA LEU A 741 0.06 -20.42 6.01
C LEU A 741 -1.26 -19.65 5.81
N THR A 742 -1.61 -19.34 4.57
CA THR A 742 -3.00 -19.00 4.23
C THR A 742 -3.82 -20.27 4.40
N THR A 743 -4.32 -20.52 5.61
CA THR A 743 -5.39 -21.50 5.81
C THR A 743 -6.69 -20.91 5.26
N PHE A 744 -6.86 -20.97 3.94
CA PHE A 744 -8.15 -20.96 3.25
C PHE A 744 -8.04 -21.77 1.95
N GLU A 745 -7.58 -23.02 2.06
CA GLU A 745 -7.98 -24.07 1.14
C GLU A 745 -9.05 -24.92 1.81
N THR A 746 -10.31 -24.55 1.57
CA THR A 746 -11.45 -25.48 1.32
C THR A 746 -12.47 -24.79 0.44
#